data_AF-A0A0A0K499-F1
#
_entry.id   AF-A0A0A0K499-F1
#
_cell.length_a   1.000
_cell.length_b   1.000
_cell.length_c   1.000
_cell.angle_alpha   90.00
_cell.angle_beta   90.00
_cell.angle_gamma   90.00
#
_symmetry.space_group_name_H-M   'P 1'
#
loop_
_entity.id
_entity.type
_entity.pdbx_description
1 polymer ?
#
loop_
_entity_poly.entity_id
_entity_poly.type
_entity_poly.pdbx_seq_one_letter_code
_entity_poly.pdbx_strand_id
1 'polypeptide(L)'
;MWGYALGNCDGRTAEACVAGVKATYLLAVSFLEIIRFSSNGGILNGGSNVNASRSAFCCVFEYLKTPNLLPAVSQCLTAIVHRAFETAVLWLEDRISDTGNEAEVRDSTLFAHTCYLIKSMSQRDEHVRDIAVNLLTQLRDKFPQVMWNSSCLDSLLFSMHNDAPSTVVTDPAWVVTVRSLYQRVVREWIVKSLSYAPCTCQGLLQEKLCKANTWQRAQHTPDVISLLSEIRIGTSKNEHWTGIQTANIPAVITAAAAASGADLKLTEAFNLEVLSTGMVSATVKCNHAGEIAGMRRLYNSIGGFQTGVAGLGFGQGLQRLITGALPQQPQNEDDSFNGILIMKFVQSLQQFVSGAEKGCGLDKLKFRETCSQATALLLSNLASESKTNIEGFAQLIRLLCWCPAYISTPDAIETGVFIWTWLVSAAPELGSFVLAELVDAWLWTIDTKRGLFASDVKYSGPAAMLRPHLSPGEPEMQPEIDPVEQIIAHRIWLGFFIDRFEVVRHNSVEQLLLFGRLLQGSTKPPWNFSRHPAATGSFFTLMLLGLKFCSCQAQGNLQNFKTGLELLEDRIYRASLGWFAHEPEWYDVKHVNFAQSEAQSVSIFLHYLSSERGNSLHSDAKMRGRENGISLIDLNDHYHPVWGHLENYAVGREKRRQLLLMLCQHEADRLEVWAQPNIKESTPSRPKLTAEKWIEHARTAFSVDPRIAFSMVSRFPTNAFLRVEMNQLVQLHILDIRSIPEALPYFVTPKAVDENSELLRQLPHWAACSITQALEFLTPAYKGHPRVMAYVLRVLESYPPEKVTFFMPQLVQALRYDEGRLVEGYLLRAAKRSDIFAHILIWHLQGETSLPDSGKDVNSGKNGSFLALLPVVRQHIIDGFTPKALDLFKREFDFFDKVTSISGVLFPLPKDERRAGIRSELEKIEMEGEDLYLPTATNKLVRGIQVDSGIPLQSAAKVPIMVTFNVVDRDGDPNNIKPQACIFKVS
;
A
#
# COMPACT_ATOMS: atom_id res chain seq x y z
N MET A 1 -40.38 -42.12 10.12
CA MET A 1 -39.71 -42.42 8.84
C MET A 1 -39.98 -41.31 7.82
N TRP A 2 -41.24 -40.90 7.57
CA TRP A 2 -41.57 -39.72 6.74
C TRP A 2 -41.01 -38.40 7.28
N GLY A 3 -41.12 -38.15 8.59
CA GLY A 3 -40.51 -36.97 9.21
C GLY A 3 -38.98 -36.93 9.20
N TYR A 4 -38.31 -38.05 8.91
CA TYR A 4 -36.85 -38.11 8.75
C TYR A 4 -36.42 -37.97 7.27
N ALA A 5 -37.33 -38.22 6.31
CA ALA A 5 -37.05 -38.17 4.88
C ALA A 5 -37.50 -36.85 4.20
N LEU A 6 -38.46 -36.12 4.78
CA LEU A 6 -39.11 -34.92 4.21
C LEU A 6 -39.00 -33.68 5.12
N GLY A 7 -37.88 -33.52 5.84
CA GLY A 7 -37.65 -32.51 6.88
C GLY A 7 -38.53 -31.25 6.81
N ASN A 8 -39.33 -31.03 7.86
CA ASN A 8 -40.19 -29.87 8.13
C ASN A 8 -41.48 -29.65 7.32
N CYS A 9 -41.96 -30.58 6.49
CA CYS A 9 -43.38 -30.52 6.13
C CYS A 9 -44.25 -30.90 7.33
N ASP A 10 -45.24 -30.05 7.68
CA ASP A 10 -46.25 -30.29 8.71
C ASP A 10 -46.85 -31.70 8.53
N GLY A 11 -46.35 -32.67 9.30
CA GLY A 11 -46.58 -34.10 9.04
C GLY A 11 -48.05 -34.52 9.13
N ARG A 12 -48.91 -33.66 9.68
CA ARG A 12 -50.33 -33.95 9.91
C ARG A 12 -51.24 -33.71 8.71
N THR A 13 -50.86 -32.89 7.73
CA THR A 13 -51.73 -32.58 6.56
C THR A 13 -51.40 -33.42 5.32
N ALA A 14 -50.15 -33.89 5.17
CA ALA A 14 -49.75 -34.77 4.07
C ALA A 14 -50.19 -36.24 4.27
N GLU A 15 -50.23 -36.71 5.53
CA GLU A 15 -50.62 -38.10 5.87
C GLU A 15 -52.06 -38.46 5.47
N ALA A 16 -52.96 -37.47 5.39
CA ALA A 16 -54.38 -37.72 5.09
C ALA A 16 -54.71 -37.80 3.57
N CYS A 17 -53.81 -37.37 2.67
CA CYS A 17 -54.12 -37.20 1.24
C CYS A 17 -53.37 -38.14 0.28
N VAL A 18 -52.31 -38.84 0.72
CA VAL A 18 -51.45 -39.65 -0.16
C VAL A 18 -51.61 -41.14 0.19
N ALA A 19 -52.37 -41.87 -0.63
CA ALA A 19 -52.57 -43.32 -0.47
C ALA A 19 -51.25 -44.11 -0.39
N GLY A 20 -51.21 -45.19 0.39
CA GLY A 20 -49.97 -45.92 0.76
C GLY A 20 -49.03 -46.33 -0.39
N VAL A 21 -49.54 -46.61 -1.59
CA VAL A 21 -48.70 -46.94 -2.76
C VAL A 21 -47.94 -45.70 -3.30
N LYS A 22 -48.60 -44.53 -3.31
CA LYS A 22 -47.98 -43.26 -3.74
C LYS A 22 -46.92 -42.80 -2.74
N ALA A 23 -47.13 -43.08 -1.45
CA ALA A 23 -46.19 -42.80 -0.39
C ALA A 23 -44.88 -43.60 -0.55
N THR A 24 -44.98 -44.92 -0.77
CA THR A 24 -43.80 -45.78 -0.98
C THR A 24 -43.01 -45.39 -2.23
N TYR A 25 -43.70 -45.00 -3.32
CA TYR A 25 -43.05 -44.51 -4.53
C TYR A 25 -42.25 -43.21 -4.30
N LEU A 26 -42.85 -42.20 -3.66
CA LEU A 26 -42.17 -40.93 -3.39
C LEU A 26 -40.94 -41.11 -2.48
N LEU A 27 -41.03 -42.02 -1.52
CA LEU A 27 -39.88 -42.38 -0.66
C LEU A 27 -38.78 -43.09 -1.45
N ALA A 28 -39.12 -43.98 -2.39
CA ALA A 28 -38.14 -44.63 -3.25
C ALA A 28 -37.43 -43.62 -4.17
N VAL A 29 -38.18 -42.66 -4.73
CA VAL A 29 -37.62 -41.57 -5.53
C VAL A 29 -36.69 -40.70 -4.69
N SER A 30 -37.06 -40.35 -3.46
CA SER A 30 -36.19 -39.55 -2.59
C SER A 30 -34.88 -40.26 -2.28
N PHE A 31 -34.91 -41.56 -1.96
CA PHE A 31 -33.69 -42.35 -1.74
C PHE A 31 -32.84 -42.48 -3.00
N LEU A 32 -33.46 -42.68 -4.16
CA LEU A 32 -32.73 -42.75 -5.44
C LEU A 32 -31.94 -41.47 -5.70
N GLU A 33 -32.56 -40.31 -5.52
CA GLU A 33 -31.89 -39.02 -5.78
C GLU A 33 -30.84 -38.69 -4.72
N ILE A 34 -31.06 -39.05 -3.45
CA ILE A 34 -30.00 -38.95 -2.42
C ILE A 34 -28.80 -39.82 -2.79
N ILE A 35 -29.01 -41.06 -3.24
CA ILE A 35 -27.93 -41.95 -3.69
C ILE A 35 -27.23 -41.36 -4.91
N ARG A 36 -27.98 -40.77 -5.85
CA ARG A 36 -27.42 -40.17 -7.06
C ARG A 36 -26.49 -39.00 -6.74
N PHE A 37 -26.88 -38.09 -5.84
CA PHE A 37 -26.03 -36.94 -5.50
C PHE A 37 -24.90 -37.27 -4.52
N SER A 38 -25.07 -38.29 -3.67
CA SER A 38 -23.97 -38.80 -2.84
C SER A 38 -22.92 -39.58 -3.67
N SER A 39 -23.32 -40.11 -4.82
CA SER A 39 -22.45 -40.85 -5.75
C SER A 39 -21.89 -39.92 -6.82
N ASN A 40 -20.56 -39.73 -6.86
CA ASN A 40 -19.90 -38.89 -7.87
C ASN A 40 -20.47 -37.45 -7.96
N GLY A 41 -20.96 -36.93 -6.83
CA GLY A 41 -21.55 -35.60 -6.73
C GLY A 41 -22.82 -35.37 -7.55
N GLY A 42 -23.43 -36.41 -8.13
CA GLY A 42 -24.55 -36.24 -9.05
C GLY A 42 -24.14 -35.88 -10.48
N ILE A 43 -22.95 -36.28 -10.93
CA ILE A 43 -22.59 -36.22 -12.35
C ILE A 43 -22.92 -37.53 -13.05
N LEU A 44 -23.75 -37.45 -14.10
CA LEU A 44 -24.18 -38.59 -14.91
C LEU A 44 -23.04 -39.13 -15.78
N ASN A 45 -23.03 -40.45 -16.00
CA ASN A 45 -22.05 -41.12 -16.86
C ASN A 45 -22.19 -40.67 -18.32
N GLY A 46 -21.06 -40.37 -18.97
CA GLY A 46 -20.95 -39.81 -20.32
C GLY A 46 -19.51 -39.37 -20.62
N GLY A 47 -19.21 -38.89 -21.83
CA GLY A 47 -17.85 -38.57 -22.34
C GLY A 47 -17.00 -37.66 -21.43
N SER A 48 -15.74 -37.39 -21.79
CA SER A 48 -14.74 -36.80 -20.86
C SER A 48 -15.10 -35.43 -20.27
N ASN A 49 -15.94 -34.62 -20.92
CA ASN A 49 -16.24 -33.25 -20.48
C ASN A 49 -17.45 -33.19 -19.52
N VAL A 50 -17.30 -32.51 -18.38
CA VAL A 50 -18.37 -32.30 -17.39
C VAL A 50 -19.08 -30.97 -17.71
N ASN A 51 -20.36 -31.04 -18.09
CA ASN A 51 -21.13 -29.88 -18.53
C ASN A 51 -22.54 -29.87 -17.90
N ALA A 52 -23.30 -28.79 -18.12
CA ALA A 52 -24.64 -28.62 -17.55
C ALA A 52 -25.59 -29.80 -17.85
N SER A 53 -25.48 -30.45 -19.02
CA SER A 53 -26.35 -31.57 -19.39
C SER A 53 -26.03 -32.86 -18.65
N ARG A 54 -24.86 -32.96 -18.01
CA ARG A 54 -24.47 -34.11 -17.17
C ARG A 54 -24.83 -33.93 -15.69
N SER A 55 -25.35 -32.77 -15.31
CA SER A 55 -25.85 -32.53 -13.96
C SER A 55 -27.09 -33.39 -13.69
N ALA A 56 -27.08 -34.21 -12.64
CA ALA A 56 -28.23 -35.01 -12.19
C ALA A 56 -29.46 -34.16 -11.84
N PHE A 57 -29.30 -32.84 -11.64
CA PHE A 57 -30.44 -31.93 -11.52
C PHE A 57 -31.35 -32.00 -12.75
N CYS A 58 -30.83 -32.36 -13.93
CA CYS A 58 -31.67 -32.61 -15.09
C CYS A 58 -32.72 -33.68 -14.83
N CYS A 59 -32.39 -34.74 -14.10
CA CYS A 59 -33.33 -35.81 -13.77
C CYS A 59 -34.32 -35.38 -12.68
N VAL A 60 -33.85 -34.70 -11.63
CA VAL A 60 -34.70 -34.31 -10.49
C VAL A 60 -35.71 -33.23 -10.86
N PHE A 61 -35.31 -32.29 -11.73
CA PHE A 61 -36.21 -31.24 -12.20
C PHE A 61 -37.27 -31.77 -13.19
N GLU A 62 -37.07 -32.92 -13.85
CA GLU A 62 -38.13 -33.53 -14.66
C GLU A 62 -39.36 -33.89 -13.83
N TYR A 63 -39.19 -34.26 -12.55
CA TYR A 63 -40.33 -34.55 -11.67
C TYR A 63 -41.27 -33.34 -11.53
N LEU A 64 -40.70 -32.13 -11.50
CA LEU A 64 -41.44 -30.88 -11.37
C LEU A 64 -42.18 -30.48 -12.66
N LYS A 65 -41.81 -31.04 -13.82
CA LYS A 65 -42.44 -30.76 -15.12
C LYS A 65 -43.69 -31.60 -15.37
N THR A 66 -44.05 -32.50 -14.46
CA THR A 66 -45.21 -33.38 -14.62
C THR A 66 -46.51 -32.56 -14.55
N PRO A 67 -47.35 -32.55 -15.60
CA PRO A 67 -48.59 -31.75 -15.59
C PRO A 67 -49.64 -32.34 -14.64
N ASN A 68 -50.52 -31.50 -14.09
CA ASN A 68 -51.70 -31.87 -13.31
C ASN A 68 -51.43 -32.66 -12.00
N LEU A 69 -50.36 -32.33 -11.28
CA LEU A 69 -50.06 -32.92 -9.97
C LEU A 69 -51.00 -32.40 -8.86
N LEU A 70 -51.39 -33.28 -7.92
CA LEU A 70 -52.04 -32.84 -6.68
C LEU A 70 -51.10 -31.92 -5.87
N PRO A 71 -51.60 -30.87 -5.18
CA PRO A 71 -50.77 -29.96 -4.39
C PRO A 71 -49.84 -30.66 -3.40
N ALA A 72 -50.35 -31.67 -2.68
CA ALA A 72 -49.55 -32.46 -1.73
C ALA A 72 -48.41 -33.25 -2.41
N VAL A 73 -48.63 -33.74 -3.64
CA VAL A 73 -47.59 -34.47 -4.40
C VAL A 73 -46.55 -33.49 -4.96
N SER A 74 -47.00 -32.33 -5.46
CA SER A 74 -46.09 -31.25 -5.91
C SER A 74 -45.18 -30.75 -4.78
N GLN A 75 -45.72 -30.59 -3.57
CA GLN A 75 -44.92 -30.26 -2.38
C GLN A 75 -43.91 -31.35 -2.03
N CYS A 76 -44.29 -32.62 -2.08
CA CYS A 76 -43.36 -33.74 -1.85
C CYS A 76 -42.23 -33.77 -2.89
N LEU A 77 -42.54 -33.59 -4.18
CA LEU A 77 -41.53 -33.55 -5.24
C LEU A 77 -40.60 -32.34 -5.10
N THR A 78 -41.13 -31.18 -4.69
CA THR A 78 -40.33 -29.99 -4.36
C THR A 78 -39.39 -30.27 -3.18
N ALA A 79 -39.87 -30.93 -2.13
CA ALA A 79 -39.03 -31.35 -0.99
C ALA A 79 -37.93 -32.33 -1.41
N ILE A 80 -38.21 -33.25 -2.34
CA ILE A 80 -37.20 -34.16 -2.92
C ILE A 80 -36.11 -33.36 -3.65
N VAL A 81 -36.48 -32.33 -4.43
CA VAL A 81 -35.51 -31.47 -5.11
C VAL A 81 -34.61 -30.75 -4.11
N HIS A 82 -35.17 -30.17 -3.05
CA HIS A 82 -34.39 -29.55 -1.98
C HIS A 82 -33.49 -30.55 -1.26
N ARG A 83 -33.97 -31.77 -1.00
CA ARG A 83 -33.16 -32.81 -0.34
C ARG A 83 -32.00 -33.30 -1.21
N ALA A 84 -32.24 -33.42 -2.52
CA ALA A 84 -31.21 -33.73 -3.50
C ALA A 84 -30.15 -32.62 -3.55
N PHE A 85 -30.58 -31.35 -3.55
CA PHE A 85 -29.69 -30.18 -3.48
C PHE A 85 -28.86 -30.16 -2.18
N GLU A 86 -29.48 -30.35 -1.02
CA GLU A 86 -28.77 -30.46 0.26
C GLU A 86 -27.70 -31.55 0.21
N THR A 87 -28.01 -32.70 -0.39
CA THR A 87 -27.06 -33.81 -0.54
C THR A 87 -25.90 -33.45 -1.46
N ALA A 88 -26.16 -32.76 -2.57
CA ALA A 88 -25.12 -32.25 -3.48
C ALA A 88 -24.20 -31.25 -2.77
N VAL A 89 -24.79 -30.34 -2.00
CA VAL A 89 -24.05 -29.33 -1.23
C VAL A 89 -23.20 -29.98 -0.15
N LEU A 90 -23.73 -30.96 0.59
CA LEU A 90 -22.96 -31.72 1.58
C LEU A 90 -21.80 -32.48 0.92
N TRP A 91 -22.03 -33.10 -0.24
CA TRP A 91 -20.98 -33.78 -0.99
C TRP A 91 -19.83 -32.85 -1.38
N LEU A 92 -20.14 -31.60 -1.74
CA LEU A 92 -19.16 -30.55 -2.03
C LEU A 92 -18.45 -30.06 -0.76
N GLU A 93 -19.17 -29.88 0.34
CA GLU A 93 -18.63 -29.43 1.63
C GLU A 93 -17.63 -30.40 2.22
N ASP A 94 -17.96 -31.70 2.21
CA ASP A 94 -17.11 -32.77 2.74
C ASP A 94 -15.76 -32.86 2.01
N ARG A 95 -15.67 -32.27 0.83
CA ARG A 95 -14.50 -32.31 -0.07
C ARG A 95 -13.81 -30.97 -0.23
N ILE A 96 -14.14 -29.95 0.57
CA ILE A 96 -13.50 -28.62 0.47
C ILE A 96 -11.97 -28.71 0.64
N SER A 97 -11.47 -29.67 1.42
CA SER A 97 -10.03 -29.89 1.65
C SER A 97 -9.30 -30.66 0.54
N ASP A 98 -10.02 -31.24 -0.41
CA ASP A 98 -9.42 -32.05 -1.47
C ASP A 98 -8.52 -31.19 -2.35
N THR A 99 -7.41 -31.78 -2.83
CA THR A 99 -6.38 -31.10 -3.64
C THR A 99 -6.05 -31.88 -4.90
N GLY A 100 -5.42 -31.23 -5.87
CA GLY A 100 -5.08 -31.85 -7.17
C GLY A 100 -6.33 -32.28 -7.95
N ASN A 101 -6.28 -33.47 -8.54
CA ASN A 101 -7.36 -33.99 -9.40
C ASN A 101 -8.72 -34.07 -8.70
N GLU A 102 -8.75 -34.36 -7.39
CA GLU A 102 -10.01 -34.45 -6.63
C GLU A 102 -10.68 -33.07 -6.49
N ALA A 103 -9.89 -32.01 -6.30
CA ALA A 103 -10.36 -30.63 -6.33
C ALA A 103 -10.91 -30.24 -7.70
N GLU A 104 -10.25 -30.64 -8.79
CA GLU A 104 -10.73 -30.37 -10.15
C GLU A 104 -12.08 -31.04 -10.44
N VAL A 105 -12.26 -32.29 -9.98
CA VAL A 105 -13.53 -33.02 -10.11
C VAL A 105 -14.64 -32.34 -9.29
N ARG A 106 -14.34 -31.95 -8.05
CA ARG A 106 -15.27 -31.20 -7.18
C ARG A 106 -15.71 -29.88 -7.82
N ASP A 107 -14.76 -29.08 -8.28
CA ASP A 107 -15.03 -27.77 -8.87
C ASP A 107 -15.78 -27.91 -10.20
N SER A 108 -15.40 -28.86 -11.05
CA SER A 108 -16.12 -29.17 -12.29
C SER A 108 -17.57 -29.59 -12.04
N THR A 109 -17.81 -30.36 -10.96
CA THR A 109 -19.14 -30.78 -10.54
C THR A 109 -19.98 -29.58 -10.09
N LEU A 110 -19.42 -28.72 -9.23
CA LEU A 110 -20.03 -27.47 -8.79
C LEU A 110 -20.42 -26.57 -9.98
N PHE A 111 -19.51 -26.38 -10.94
CA PHE A 111 -19.76 -25.54 -12.11
C PHE A 111 -20.84 -26.15 -13.02
N ALA A 112 -20.86 -27.47 -13.22
CA ALA A 112 -21.91 -28.12 -14.01
C ALA A 112 -23.30 -27.97 -13.39
N HIS A 113 -23.42 -28.15 -12.08
CA HIS A 113 -24.68 -27.90 -11.37
C HIS A 113 -25.11 -26.44 -11.47
N THR A 114 -24.17 -25.50 -11.30
CA THR A 114 -24.44 -24.06 -11.42
C THR A 114 -24.94 -23.72 -12.83
N CYS A 115 -24.25 -24.17 -13.88
CA CYS A 115 -24.66 -23.95 -15.26
C CYS A 115 -26.03 -24.57 -15.57
N TYR A 116 -26.37 -25.72 -14.97
CA TYR A 116 -27.71 -26.30 -15.08
C TYR A 116 -28.78 -25.42 -14.42
N LEU A 117 -28.55 -24.93 -13.21
CA LEU A 117 -29.49 -24.06 -12.51
C LEU A 117 -29.69 -22.74 -13.25
N ILE A 118 -28.62 -22.16 -13.81
CA ILE A 118 -28.70 -20.97 -14.69
C ILE A 118 -29.63 -21.27 -15.88
N LYS A 119 -29.37 -22.35 -16.62
CA LYS A 119 -30.23 -22.78 -17.75
C LYS A 119 -31.68 -23.00 -17.33
N SER A 120 -31.91 -23.49 -16.11
CA SER A 120 -33.27 -23.79 -15.62
C SER A 120 -34.09 -22.53 -15.33
N MET A 121 -33.49 -21.34 -15.28
CA MET A 121 -34.22 -20.08 -15.18
C MET A 121 -35.02 -19.73 -16.45
N SER A 122 -34.73 -20.38 -17.59
CA SER A 122 -35.50 -20.20 -18.83
C SER A 122 -36.62 -21.22 -19.01
N GLN A 123 -36.99 -21.98 -17.98
CA GLN A 123 -38.12 -22.92 -18.06
C GLN A 123 -39.45 -22.16 -18.17
N ARG A 124 -40.46 -22.77 -18.82
CA ARG A 124 -41.80 -22.17 -18.99
C ARG A 124 -42.59 -22.10 -17.68
N ASP A 125 -42.43 -23.09 -16.82
CA ASP A 125 -43.08 -23.16 -15.52
C ASP A 125 -42.45 -22.17 -14.52
N GLU A 126 -43.28 -21.34 -13.88
CA GLU A 126 -42.85 -20.33 -12.91
C GLU A 126 -42.31 -20.94 -11.62
N HIS A 127 -42.94 -22.00 -11.10
CA HIS A 127 -42.52 -22.69 -9.88
C HIS A 127 -41.12 -23.30 -10.07
N VAL A 128 -40.86 -23.88 -11.25
CA VAL A 128 -39.53 -24.42 -11.58
C VAL A 128 -38.48 -23.32 -11.66
N ARG A 129 -38.81 -22.15 -12.22
CA ARG A 129 -37.89 -21.01 -12.27
C ARG A 129 -37.56 -20.50 -10.87
N ASP A 130 -38.56 -20.36 -10.00
CA ASP A 130 -38.38 -19.87 -8.64
C ASP A 130 -37.51 -20.81 -7.81
N ILE A 131 -37.72 -22.13 -7.92
CA ILE A 131 -36.84 -23.13 -7.30
C ILE A 131 -35.42 -22.99 -7.85
N ALA A 132 -35.23 -22.88 -9.17
CA ALA A 132 -33.90 -22.75 -9.76
C ALA A 132 -33.16 -21.50 -9.24
N VAL A 133 -33.82 -20.34 -9.17
CA VAL A 133 -33.25 -19.08 -8.66
C VAL A 133 -32.89 -19.19 -7.18
N ASN A 134 -33.75 -19.81 -6.37
CA ASN A 134 -33.50 -20.02 -4.94
C ASN A 134 -32.29 -20.93 -4.70
N LEU A 135 -32.21 -22.06 -5.42
CA LEU A 135 -31.08 -22.98 -5.30
C LEU A 135 -29.78 -22.37 -5.84
N LEU A 136 -29.85 -21.62 -6.95
CA LEU A 136 -28.70 -20.91 -7.51
C LEU A 136 -28.15 -19.86 -6.53
N THR A 137 -29.03 -19.12 -5.86
CA THR A 137 -28.67 -18.13 -4.84
C THR A 137 -27.96 -18.78 -3.67
N GLN A 138 -28.51 -19.88 -3.14
CA GLN A 138 -27.89 -20.65 -2.04
C GLN A 138 -26.54 -21.22 -2.45
N LEU A 139 -26.41 -21.76 -3.67
CA LEU A 139 -25.17 -22.33 -4.17
C LEU A 139 -24.08 -21.26 -4.35
N ARG A 140 -24.42 -20.10 -4.92
CA ARG A 140 -23.51 -18.96 -5.10
C ARG A 140 -23.02 -18.40 -3.76
N ASP A 141 -23.94 -18.19 -2.82
CA ASP A 141 -23.61 -17.58 -1.52
C ASP A 141 -22.77 -18.54 -0.66
N LYS A 142 -22.92 -19.86 -0.87
CA LYS A 142 -22.14 -20.91 -0.19
C LYS A 142 -20.80 -21.22 -0.86
N PHE A 143 -20.74 -21.17 -2.19
CA PHE A 143 -19.55 -21.42 -3.00
C PHE A 143 -19.25 -20.24 -3.93
N PRO A 144 -18.66 -19.14 -3.42
CA PRO A 144 -18.41 -17.92 -4.18
C PRO A 144 -17.61 -18.12 -5.48
N GLN A 145 -16.81 -19.19 -5.57
CA GLN A 145 -15.98 -19.50 -6.74
C GLN A 145 -16.75 -19.67 -8.05
N VAL A 146 -18.07 -19.91 -8.00
CA VAL A 146 -18.91 -19.96 -9.20
C VAL A 146 -19.01 -18.60 -9.89
N MET A 147 -18.80 -17.50 -9.16
CA MET A 147 -19.03 -16.15 -9.66
C MET A 147 -18.04 -15.73 -10.75
N TRP A 148 -16.80 -16.24 -10.67
CA TRP A 148 -15.70 -15.94 -11.58
C TRP A 148 -15.30 -17.15 -12.42
N ASN A 149 -16.16 -18.18 -12.53
CA ASN A 149 -15.95 -19.25 -13.48
C ASN A 149 -16.39 -18.83 -14.89
N SER A 150 -15.51 -19.04 -15.87
CA SER A 150 -15.72 -18.67 -17.27
C SER A 150 -16.99 -19.29 -17.89
N SER A 151 -17.27 -20.57 -17.60
CA SER A 151 -18.43 -21.30 -18.12
C SER A 151 -19.74 -20.91 -17.43
N CYS A 152 -19.71 -20.64 -16.13
CA CYS A 152 -20.86 -20.11 -15.40
C CYS A 152 -21.22 -18.71 -15.91
N LEU A 153 -20.23 -17.84 -16.11
CA LEU A 153 -20.44 -16.50 -16.65
C LEU A 153 -20.96 -16.54 -18.10
N ASP A 154 -20.43 -17.43 -18.95
CA ASP A 154 -20.96 -17.64 -20.31
C ASP A 154 -22.42 -18.08 -20.29
N SER A 155 -22.75 -19.04 -19.42
CA SER A 155 -24.12 -19.50 -19.25
C SER A 155 -25.01 -18.34 -18.76
N LEU A 156 -24.55 -17.56 -17.80
CA LEU A 156 -25.31 -16.44 -17.23
C LEU A 156 -25.62 -15.35 -18.27
N LEU A 157 -24.63 -15.00 -19.11
CA LEU A 157 -24.75 -13.92 -20.09
C LEU A 157 -25.46 -14.37 -21.39
N PHE A 158 -25.30 -15.63 -21.82
CA PHE A 158 -25.73 -16.07 -23.15
C PHE A 158 -26.79 -17.19 -23.16
N SER A 159 -27.12 -17.83 -22.02
CA SER A 159 -28.03 -19.00 -22.00
C SER A 159 -29.47 -18.71 -22.42
N MET A 160 -29.98 -17.48 -22.27
CA MET A 160 -31.33 -17.12 -22.68
C MET A 160 -31.62 -17.32 -24.18
N HIS A 161 -30.57 -17.33 -25.02
CA HIS A 161 -30.72 -17.19 -26.46
C HIS A 161 -30.19 -18.38 -27.28
N ASN A 162 -29.43 -19.30 -26.67
CA ASN A 162 -28.91 -20.50 -27.35
C ASN A 162 -29.92 -21.66 -27.40
N ASP A 163 -30.90 -21.70 -26.49
CA ASP A 163 -31.86 -22.81 -26.34
C ASP A 163 -33.29 -22.42 -26.76
N ALA A 164 -33.50 -21.34 -27.54
CA ALA A 164 -34.81 -21.07 -28.13
C ALA A 164 -35.08 -22.10 -29.24
N PRO A 165 -36.03 -23.06 -29.06
CA PRO A 165 -36.32 -24.02 -30.10
C PRO A 165 -36.82 -23.27 -31.33
N SER A 166 -36.25 -23.57 -32.50
CA SER A 166 -36.66 -23.04 -33.82
C SER A 166 -38.10 -23.41 -34.21
N THR A 167 -38.85 -24.04 -33.31
CA THR A 167 -40.20 -24.53 -33.48
C THR A 167 -40.96 -24.30 -32.18
N VAL A 168 -41.86 -23.30 -32.18
CA VAL A 168 -43.08 -23.10 -31.35
C VAL A 168 -43.22 -21.61 -31.05
N VAL A 169 -44.40 -21.08 -31.36
CA VAL A 169 -44.90 -19.74 -31.02
C VAL A 169 -44.43 -19.31 -29.63
N THR A 170 -43.48 -18.38 -29.57
CA THR A 170 -43.01 -17.77 -28.32
C THR A 170 -44.07 -16.80 -27.83
N ASP A 171 -44.71 -17.09 -26.71
CA ASP A 171 -45.54 -16.13 -25.98
C ASP A 171 -44.68 -14.90 -25.60
N PRO A 172 -44.99 -13.70 -26.12
CA PRO A 172 -44.22 -12.49 -25.83
C PRO A 172 -44.16 -12.15 -24.34
N ALA A 173 -45.21 -12.46 -23.57
CA ALA A 173 -45.25 -12.17 -22.14
C ALA A 173 -44.24 -13.02 -21.36
N TRP A 174 -44.18 -14.32 -21.64
CA TRP A 174 -43.17 -15.23 -21.07
C TRP A 174 -41.73 -14.77 -21.39
N VAL A 175 -41.45 -14.38 -22.64
CA VAL A 175 -40.11 -13.90 -23.03
C VAL A 175 -39.71 -12.67 -22.21
N VAL A 176 -40.63 -11.71 -22.01
CA VAL A 176 -40.38 -10.51 -21.20
C VAL A 176 -40.12 -10.85 -19.73
N THR A 177 -40.92 -11.75 -19.14
CA THR A 177 -40.75 -12.17 -17.74
C THR A 177 -39.43 -12.90 -17.51
N VAL A 178 -39.04 -13.81 -18.39
CA VAL A 178 -37.75 -14.51 -18.26
C VAL A 178 -36.59 -13.52 -18.49
N ARG A 179 -36.72 -12.58 -19.43
CA ARG A 179 -35.72 -11.53 -19.67
C ARG A 179 -35.52 -10.65 -18.44
N SER A 180 -36.58 -10.15 -17.82
CA SER A 180 -36.48 -9.30 -16.62
C SER A 180 -35.89 -10.07 -15.42
N LEU A 181 -36.22 -11.36 -15.28
CA LEU A 181 -35.64 -12.23 -14.26
C LEU A 181 -34.12 -12.40 -14.46
N TYR A 182 -33.68 -12.75 -15.67
CA TYR A 182 -32.26 -12.87 -15.97
C TYR A 182 -31.52 -11.55 -15.75
N GLN A 183 -32.09 -10.43 -16.19
CA GLN A 183 -31.50 -9.11 -15.95
C GLN A 183 -31.28 -8.86 -14.45
N ARG A 184 -32.27 -9.13 -13.61
CA ARG A 184 -32.13 -9.00 -12.15
C ARG A 184 -31.03 -9.89 -11.58
N VAL A 185 -31.01 -11.18 -11.95
CA VAL A 185 -30.02 -12.14 -11.44
C VAL A 185 -28.61 -11.81 -11.93
N VAL A 186 -28.43 -11.48 -13.21
CA VAL A 186 -27.14 -11.07 -13.79
C VAL A 186 -26.64 -9.82 -13.07
N ARG A 187 -27.49 -8.81 -12.85
CA ARG A 187 -27.11 -7.59 -12.14
C ARG A 187 -26.62 -7.89 -10.72
N GLU A 188 -27.39 -8.66 -9.94
CA GLU A 188 -27.00 -9.04 -8.58
C GLU A 188 -25.69 -9.84 -8.58
N TRP A 189 -25.54 -10.78 -9.51
CA TRP A 189 -24.35 -11.60 -9.65
C TRP A 189 -23.12 -10.76 -9.93
N ILE A 190 -23.18 -9.86 -10.92
CA ILE A 190 -22.05 -9.01 -11.31
C ILE A 190 -21.70 -8.05 -10.18
N VAL A 191 -22.71 -7.43 -9.55
CA VAL A 191 -22.54 -6.56 -8.38
C VAL A 191 -21.81 -7.28 -7.24
N LYS A 192 -22.25 -8.48 -6.86
CA LYS A 192 -21.59 -9.29 -5.84
C LYS A 192 -20.18 -9.70 -6.27
N SER A 193 -19.99 -10.11 -7.52
CA SER A 193 -18.69 -10.54 -8.02
C SER A 193 -17.67 -9.40 -7.95
N LEU A 194 -18.07 -8.20 -8.35
CA LEU A 194 -17.25 -6.99 -8.29
C LEU A 194 -16.96 -6.52 -6.86
N SER A 195 -17.81 -6.83 -5.88
CA SER A 195 -17.53 -6.48 -4.49
C SER A 195 -16.47 -7.37 -3.85
N TYR A 196 -16.37 -8.64 -4.28
CA TYR A 196 -15.35 -9.60 -3.81
C TYR A 196 -14.03 -9.54 -4.61
N ALA A 197 -14.09 -9.52 -5.94
CA ALA A 197 -12.93 -9.62 -6.82
C ALA A 197 -13.07 -8.70 -8.06
N PRO A 198 -13.04 -7.37 -7.88
CA PRO A 198 -13.29 -6.42 -8.96
C PRO A 198 -12.34 -6.54 -10.17
N CYS A 199 -11.04 -6.73 -9.99
CA CYS A 199 -10.07 -6.89 -11.07
C CYS A 199 -10.37 -8.15 -11.89
N THR A 200 -10.54 -9.29 -11.22
CA THR A 200 -10.85 -10.56 -11.89
C THR A 200 -12.17 -10.48 -12.65
N CYS A 201 -13.20 -9.90 -12.04
CA CYS A 201 -14.51 -9.76 -12.68
C CYS A 201 -14.45 -8.82 -13.90
N GLN A 202 -13.72 -7.71 -13.80
CA GLN A 202 -13.46 -6.81 -14.94
C GLN A 202 -12.76 -7.54 -16.08
N GLY A 203 -11.69 -8.29 -15.77
CA GLY A 203 -10.96 -9.06 -16.76
C GLY A 203 -11.82 -10.08 -17.50
N LEU A 204 -12.64 -10.84 -16.76
CA LEU A 204 -13.57 -11.82 -17.33
C LEU A 204 -14.64 -11.15 -18.20
N LEU A 205 -15.26 -10.06 -17.73
CA LEU A 205 -16.27 -9.33 -18.50
C LEU A 205 -15.68 -8.78 -19.81
N GLN A 206 -14.48 -8.18 -19.75
CA GLN A 206 -13.77 -7.69 -20.94
C GLN A 206 -13.50 -8.82 -21.94
N GLU A 207 -13.05 -9.98 -21.47
CA GLU A 207 -12.80 -11.15 -22.31
C GLU A 207 -14.09 -11.67 -22.97
N LYS A 208 -15.22 -11.67 -22.25
CA LYS A 208 -16.52 -12.03 -22.85
C LYS A 208 -16.99 -11.01 -23.88
N LEU A 209 -16.78 -9.73 -23.63
CA LEU A 209 -17.08 -8.66 -24.59
C LEU A 209 -16.19 -8.76 -25.84
N CYS A 210 -14.90 -9.11 -25.70
CA CYS A 210 -14.01 -9.37 -26.83
C CYS A 210 -14.54 -10.48 -27.73
N LYS A 211 -14.94 -11.62 -27.14
CA LYS A 211 -15.54 -12.76 -27.86
C LYS A 211 -16.84 -12.37 -28.56
N ALA A 212 -17.70 -11.61 -27.88
CA ALA A 212 -18.95 -11.12 -28.45
C ALA A 212 -18.72 -10.19 -29.67
N ASN A 213 -17.69 -9.34 -29.65
CA ASN A 213 -17.34 -8.49 -30.79
C ASN A 213 -16.82 -9.27 -32.01
N THR A 214 -16.14 -10.41 -31.79
CA THR A 214 -15.65 -11.27 -32.89
C THR A 214 -16.73 -12.17 -33.50
N TRP A 215 -17.79 -12.48 -32.75
CA TRP A 215 -18.93 -13.23 -33.28
C TRP A 215 -19.87 -12.27 -34.02
N GLN A 216 -19.82 -12.27 -35.35
CA GLN A 216 -20.86 -11.66 -36.22
C GLN A 216 -22.26 -12.33 -36.09
N ARG A 217 -22.52 -13.04 -34.98
CA ARG A 217 -23.83 -13.57 -34.60
C ARG A 217 -24.23 -13.01 -33.24
N ALA A 218 -24.91 -11.88 -33.22
CA ALA A 218 -25.89 -11.62 -32.18
C ALA A 218 -26.76 -10.44 -32.59
N GLN A 219 -28.03 -10.69 -32.90
CA GLN A 219 -29.07 -9.66 -32.95
C GLN A 219 -29.31 -8.99 -31.56
N HIS A 220 -28.53 -9.31 -30.51
CA HIS A 220 -28.93 -9.12 -29.10
C HIS A 220 -27.82 -8.69 -28.10
N THR A 221 -26.65 -8.26 -28.58
CA THR A 221 -25.65 -7.51 -27.79
C THR A 221 -26.19 -6.26 -27.05
N PRO A 222 -27.20 -5.50 -27.54
CA PRO A 222 -27.66 -4.28 -26.85
C PRO A 222 -28.26 -4.50 -25.46
N ASP A 223 -28.87 -5.65 -25.16
CA ASP A 223 -29.53 -5.89 -23.85
C ASP A 223 -28.50 -6.08 -22.72
N VAL A 224 -27.41 -6.80 -22.99
CA VAL A 224 -26.29 -6.99 -22.06
C VAL A 224 -25.54 -5.66 -21.88
N ILE A 225 -25.38 -4.89 -22.97
CA ILE A 225 -24.82 -3.53 -22.95
C ILE A 225 -25.75 -2.54 -22.24
N SER A 226 -27.08 -2.72 -22.23
CA SER A 226 -27.94 -1.86 -21.41
C SER A 226 -27.75 -2.18 -19.93
N LEU A 227 -27.69 -3.47 -19.59
CA LEU A 227 -27.65 -3.91 -18.20
C LEU A 227 -26.36 -3.52 -17.46
N LEU A 228 -25.22 -3.71 -18.13
CA LEU A 228 -23.93 -3.40 -17.53
C LEU A 228 -23.75 -1.86 -17.39
N SER A 229 -24.56 -1.02 -18.08
CA SER A 229 -24.40 0.45 -18.11
C SER A 229 -24.87 1.10 -16.81
N GLU A 230 -25.76 0.42 -16.10
CA GLU A 230 -26.33 0.85 -14.83
C GLU A 230 -25.46 0.43 -13.63
N ILE A 231 -24.42 -0.39 -13.83
CA ILE A 231 -23.57 -0.89 -12.75
C ILE A 231 -22.41 0.07 -12.53
N ARG A 232 -22.42 0.71 -11.36
CA ARG A 232 -21.35 1.60 -10.88
C ARG A 232 -20.70 1.03 -9.63
N ILE A 233 -19.36 1.05 -9.57
CA ILE A 233 -18.60 0.75 -8.35
C ILE A 233 -18.00 2.07 -7.86
N GLY A 234 -18.45 2.53 -6.69
CA GLY A 234 -18.00 3.80 -6.11
C GLY A 234 -17.30 3.65 -4.76
N THR A 235 -16.50 4.65 -4.38
CA THR A 235 -15.98 4.83 -3.00
C THR A 235 -17.00 5.45 -2.04
N SER A 236 -18.12 5.99 -2.55
CA SER A 236 -19.22 6.50 -1.72
C SER A 236 -20.09 5.36 -1.21
N LYS A 237 -20.94 5.62 -0.19
CA LYS A 237 -21.85 4.63 0.42
C LYS A 237 -22.61 3.85 -0.66
N ASN A 238 -22.12 2.65 -1.00
CA ASN A 238 -22.77 1.80 -1.99
C ASN A 238 -24.02 1.20 -1.35
N GLU A 239 -25.20 1.61 -1.82
CA GLU A 239 -26.49 1.04 -1.40
C GLU A 239 -26.66 -0.44 -1.79
N HIS A 240 -25.69 -1.03 -2.50
CA HIS A 240 -25.83 -2.29 -3.20
C HIS A 240 -25.30 -3.51 -2.44
N TRP A 241 -24.53 -3.34 -1.37
CA TRP A 241 -24.04 -4.46 -0.55
C TRP A 241 -23.80 -4.05 0.91
N THR A 242 -24.04 -4.99 1.83
CA THR A 242 -23.92 -4.79 3.28
C THR A 242 -22.54 -5.21 3.79
N GLY A 243 -21.94 -4.39 4.66
CA GLY A 243 -20.66 -4.66 5.30
C GLY A 243 -19.42 -4.22 4.51
N ILE A 244 -18.23 -4.44 5.10
CA ILE A 244 -16.94 -4.14 4.46
C ILE A 244 -16.56 -5.31 3.56
N GLN A 245 -16.47 -5.03 2.25
CA GLN A 245 -16.08 -5.97 1.21
C GLN A 245 -14.67 -5.65 0.68
N THR A 246 -14.10 -6.56 -0.11
CA THR A 246 -12.77 -6.38 -0.71
C THR A 246 -12.68 -5.13 -1.60
N ALA A 247 -13.77 -4.80 -2.31
CA ALA A 247 -13.89 -3.57 -3.09
C ALA A 247 -13.92 -2.28 -2.25
N ASN A 248 -14.01 -2.34 -0.92
CA ASN A 248 -13.83 -1.16 -0.06
C ASN A 248 -12.36 -0.82 0.19
N ILE A 249 -11.44 -1.76 -0.07
CA ILE A 249 -10.01 -1.56 0.16
C ILE A 249 -9.48 -0.60 -0.92
N PRO A 250 -8.92 0.57 -0.55
CA PRO A 250 -8.53 1.56 -1.57
C PRO A 250 -7.49 1.05 -2.56
N ALA A 251 -6.54 0.23 -2.11
CA ALA A 251 -5.57 -0.43 -2.98
C ALA A 251 -6.24 -1.30 -4.07
N VAL A 252 -7.26 -2.07 -3.70
CA VAL A 252 -8.03 -2.93 -4.63
C VAL A 252 -8.79 -2.07 -5.63
N ILE A 253 -9.39 -0.97 -5.20
CA ILE A 253 -10.05 -0.01 -6.09
C ILE A 253 -9.08 0.56 -7.12
N THR A 254 -7.89 0.99 -6.71
CA THR A 254 -6.87 1.49 -7.64
C THR A 254 -6.40 0.41 -8.61
N ALA A 255 -6.23 -0.83 -8.14
CA ALA A 255 -5.92 -1.96 -9.02
C ALA A 255 -7.07 -2.28 -9.99
N ALA A 256 -8.32 -2.19 -9.55
CA ALA A 256 -9.50 -2.41 -10.39
C ALA A 256 -9.63 -1.32 -11.48
N ALA A 257 -9.25 -0.08 -11.16
CA ALA A 257 -9.12 1.00 -12.14
C ALA A 257 -8.08 0.67 -13.21
N ALA A 258 -6.89 0.21 -12.79
CA ALA A 258 -5.84 -0.19 -13.70
C ALA A 258 -6.28 -1.39 -14.58
N ALA A 259 -6.95 -2.38 -13.99
CA ALA A 259 -7.50 -3.54 -14.68
C ALA A 259 -8.61 -3.18 -15.69
N SER A 260 -9.41 -2.14 -15.40
CA SER A 260 -10.42 -1.64 -16.34
C SER A 260 -9.80 -0.88 -17.51
N GLY A 261 -8.52 -0.53 -17.41
CA GLY A 261 -7.79 0.24 -18.41
C GLY A 261 -8.15 1.73 -18.43
N ALA A 262 -8.90 2.21 -17.42
CA ALA A 262 -9.21 3.61 -17.22
C ALA A 262 -7.92 4.40 -16.94
N ASP A 263 -7.80 5.59 -17.52
CA ASP A 263 -6.68 6.48 -17.22
C ASP A 263 -7.01 7.23 -15.92
N LEU A 264 -6.81 6.55 -14.80
CA LEU A 264 -7.12 7.12 -13.50
C LEU A 264 -5.99 8.10 -13.14
N LYS A 265 -6.24 9.40 -13.28
CA LYS A 265 -5.53 10.33 -12.42
C LYS A 265 -5.98 10.00 -10.99
N LEU A 266 -5.04 9.76 -10.08
CA LEU A 266 -5.23 9.52 -8.63
C LEU A 266 -6.05 10.62 -7.87
N THR A 267 -6.74 11.50 -8.60
CA THR A 267 -7.30 12.79 -8.22
C THR A 267 -8.83 12.83 -8.08
N GLU A 268 -9.59 11.85 -8.58
CA GLU A 268 -11.06 11.89 -8.55
C GLU A 268 -11.67 10.81 -7.66
N ALA A 269 -12.84 11.10 -7.07
CA ALA A 269 -13.62 10.10 -6.35
C ALA A 269 -13.95 8.95 -7.32
N PHE A 270 -13.49 7.74 -6.99
CA PHE A 270 -13.60 6.59 -7.88
C PHE A 270 -15.09 6.25 -8.06
N ASN A 271 -15.59 6.43 -9.28
CA ASN A 271 -16.86 5.90 -9.76
C ASN A 271 -16.57 5.12 -11.05
N LEU A 272 -16.30 3.82 -10.92
CA LEU A 272 -16.10 2.97 -12.08
C LEU A 272 -17.45 2.64 -12.70
N GLU A 273 -17.73 3.22 -13.85
CA GLU A 273 -18.75 2.73 -14.76
C GLU A 273 -18.21 1.47 -15.45
N VAL A 274 -18.75 0.31 -15.03
CA VAL A 274 -18.26 -1.01 -15.42
C VAL A 274 -18.30 -1.22 -16.94
N LEU A 275 -19.26 -0.61 -17.64
CA LEU A 275 -19.35 -0.72 -19.10
C LEU A 275 -18.46 0.20 -19.89
N SER A 276 -18.48 1.50 -19.61
CA SER A 276 -17.82 2.46 -20.49
C SER A 276 -16.32 2.16 -20.52
N THR A 277 -15.76 1.83 -19.37
CA THR A 277 -14.38 1.37 -19.23
C THR A 277 -14.18 -0.05 -19.78
N GLY A 278 -15.06 -1.00 -19.46
CA GLY A 278 -14.98 -2.39 -19.92
C GLY A 278 -15.05 -2.55 -21.44
N MET A 279 -15.90 -1.80 -22.14
CA MET A 279 -16.02 -1.82 -23.60
C MET A 279 -14.82 -1.19 -24.29
N VAL A 280 -14.32 -0.07 -23.78
CA VAL A 280 -13.11 0.57 -24.32
C VAL A 280 -11.92 -0.39 -24.19
N SER A 281 -11.72 -0.97 -23.01
CA SER A 281 -10.66 -1.96 -22.78
C SER A 281 -10.81 -3.20 -23.66
N ALA A 282 -12.01 -3.77 -23.76
CA ALA A 282 -12.26 -4.92 -24.64
C ALA A 282 -11.98 -4.59 -26.12
N THR A 283 -12.31 -3.38 -26.57
CA THR A 283 -12.01 -2.92 -27.93
C THR A 283 -10.50 -2.81 -28.16
N VAL A 284 -9.76 -2.22 -27.21
CA VAL A 284 -8.29 -2.14 -27.26
C VAL A 284 -7.65 -3.53 -27.31
N LYS A 285 -8.12 -4.46 -26.48
CA LYS A 285 -7.66 -5.86 -26.49
C LYS A 285 -7.92 -6.55 -27.83
N CYS A 286 -9.12 -6.38 -28.39
CA CYS A 286 -9.46 -6.89 -29.72
C CYS A 286 -8.58 -6.30 -30.83
N ASN A 287 -8.28 -5.00 -30.76
CA ASN A 287 -7.44 -4.32 -31.74
C ASN A 287 -6.03 -4.92 -31.73
N HIS A 288 -5.40 -5.09 -30.56
CA HIS A 288 -4.07 -5.70 -30.48
C HIS A 288 -4.06 -7.18 -30.89
N ALA A 289 -5.10 -7.95 -30.54
CA ALA A 289 -5.26 -9.31 -31.06
C ALA A 289 -5.39 -9.33 -32.59
N GLY A 290 -6.15 -8.38 -33.16
CA GLY A 290 -6.31 -8.17 -34.60
C GLY A 290 -5.01 -7.73 -35.30
N GLU A 291 -4.21 -6.87 -34.66
CA GLU A 291 -2.89 -6.45 -35.14
C GLU A 291 -1.96 -7.65 -35.29
N ILE A 292 -1.84 -8.49 -34.25
CA ILE A 292 -0.99 -9.69 -34.30
C ILE A 292 -1.50 -10.68 -35.36
N ALA A 293 -2.82 -10.91 -35.42
CA ALA A 293 -3.41 -11.76 -36.45
C ALA A 293 -3.17 -11.22 -37.87
N GLY A 294 -3.23 -9.89 -38.05
CA GLY A 294 -2.92 -9.21 -39.30
C GLY A 294 -1.44 -9.34 -39.68
N MET A 295 -0.53 -9.12 -38.73
CA MET A 295 0.91 -9.32 -38.92
C MET A 295 1.23 -10.76 -39.31
N ARG A 296 0.60 -11.76 -38.68
CA ARG A 296 0.75 -13.17 -39.02
C ARG A 296 0.29 -13.46 -40.46
N ARG A 297 -0.87 -12.95 -40.85
CA ARG A 297 -1.39 -13.09 -42.23
C ARG A 297 -0.49 -12.45 -43.27
N LEU A 298 0.05 -11.26 -42.99
CA LEU A 298 0.98 -10.58 -43.88
C LEU A 298 2.31 -11.34 -44.02
N TYR A 299 2.85 -11.84 -42.91
CA TYR A 299 4.07 -12.66 -42.92
C TYR A 299 3.89 -13.91 -43.79
N ASN A 300 2.77 -14.62 -43.62
CA ASN A 300 2.43 -15.81 -44.41
C ASN A 300 2.18 -15.46 -45.90
N SER A 301 1.63 -14.27 -46.18
CA SER A 301 1.42 -13.81 -47.56
C SER A 301 2.71 -13.42 -48.28
N ILE A 302 3.77 -13.05 -47.55
CA ILE A 302 5.08 -12.66 -48.11
C ILE A 302 6.01 -13.88 -48.28
N GLY A 303 5.64 -15.05 -47.73
CA GLY A 303 6.36 -16.32 -47.91
C GLY A 303 7.52 -16.54 -46.94
N GLY A 304 7.56 -15.82 -45.81
CA GLY A 304 8.63 -15.92 -44.80
C GLY A 304 10.00 -15.43 -45.29
N PHE A 305 10.86 -14.96 -44.37
CA PHE A 305 12.25 -14.62 -44.72
C PHE A 305 13.06 -15.91 -44.80
N GLN A 306 13.11 -16.56 -45.98
CA GLN A 306 14.02 -17.69 -46.18
C GLN A 306 15.47 -17.22 -46.07
N THR A 307 16.12 -17.56 -44.94
CA THR A 307 17.56 -17.42 -44.74
C THR A 307 18.25 -18.66 -45.29
N GLY A 308 18.58 -18.63 -46.58
CA GLY A 308 19.34 -19.68 -47.28
C GLY A 308 19.81 -19.18 -48.63
N VAL A 309 21.10 -19.32 -48.90
CA VAL A 309 21.89 -18.68 -49.97
C VAL A 309 21.34 -18.89 -51.40
N ALA A 310 21.44 -17.80 -52.18
CA ALA A 310 21.42 -17.66 -53.66
C ALA A 310 20.10 -17.35 -54.39
N GLY A 311 20.06 -16.16 -55.00
CA GLY A 311 19.33 -15.89 -56.25
C GLY A 311 18.23 -14.83 -56.17
N LEU A 312 18.51 -13.61 -56.66
CA LEU A 312 17.51 -12.62 -57.02
C LEU A 312 16.47 -13.24 -57.97
N GLY A 313 15.22 -13.38 -57.52
CA GLY A 313 14.12 -13.87 -58.34
C GLY A 313 12.76 -13.48 -57.78
N PHE A 314 12.29 -12.28 -58.12
CA PHE A 314 10.95 -11.73 -57.82
C PHE A 314 9.77 -12.51 -58.45
N GLY A 315 9.96 -13.78 -58.86
CA GLY A 315 9.06 -14.52 -59.75
C GLY A 315 8.37 -15.77 -59.18
N GLN A 316 8.78 -16.29 -58.00
CA GLN A 316 8.23 -17.58 -57.53
C GLN A 316 6.87 -17.49 -56.81
N GLY A 317 6.47 -16.31 -56.31
CA GLY A 317 5.17 -16.14 -55.65
C GLY A 317 3.97 -16.30 -56.60
N LEU A 318 4.11 -15.90 -57.86
CA LEU A 318 3.03 -16.00 -58.85
C LEU A 318 2.86 -17.42 -59.42
N GLN A 319 3.91 -18.24 -59.39
CA GLN A 319 3.87 -19.58 -59.97
C GLN A 319 3.26 -20.63 -59.03
N ARG A 320 3.27 -20.37 -57.71
CA ARG A 320 2.61 -21.21 -56.69
C ARG A 320 1.08 -21.15 -56.72
N LEU A 321 0.49 -20.12 -57.33
CA LEU A 321 -0.97 -20.00 -57.51
C LEU A 321 -1.52 -20.91 -58.63
N ILE A 322 -0.67 -21.42 -59.52
CA ILE A 322 -1.10 -22.15 -60.73
C ILE A 322 -0.98 -23.67 -60.57
N THR A 323 -0.06 -24.16 -59.75
CA THR A 323 0.07 -25.61 -59.49
C THR A 323 -0.49 -25.92 -58.11
N GLY A 324 -1.72 -26.46 -58.07
CA GLY A 324 -2.40 -26.92 -56.85
C GLY A 324 -1.72 -28.10 -56.15
N ALA A 325 -0.48 -27.90 -55.68
CA ALA A 325 0.25 -28.84 -54.86
C ALA A 325 -0.08 -28.57 -53.37
N LEU A 326 -0.44 -29.63 -52.66
CA LEU A 326 -0.81 -29.61 -51.24
C LEU A 326 0.28 -28.95 -50.36
N PRO A 327 -0.09 -28.20 -49.31
CA PRO A 327 0.87 -27.72 -48.34
C PRO A 327 1.29 -28.88 -47.43
N GLN A 328 2.46 -29.45 -47.66
CA GLN A 328 3.25 -30.06 -46.58
C GLN A 328 4.35 -29.09 -46.18
N GLN A 329 4.02 -28.21 -45.24
CA GLN A 329 4.84 -27.70 -44.11
C GLN A 329 4.33 -26.33 -43.59
N PRO A 330 3.15 -26.26 -42.96
CA PRO A 330 2.69 -25.02 -42.28
C PRO A 330 3.38 -24.74 -40.94
N GLN A 331 4.07 -25.72 -40.34
CA GLN A 331 4.58 -25.60 -38.96
C GLN A 331 5.88 -24.77 -38.84
N ASN A 332 6.81 -24.85 -39.80
CA ASN A 332 8.10 -24.16 -39.71
C ASN A 332 8.00 -22.62 -39.90
N GLU A 333 6.96 -22.13 -40.59
CA GLU A 333 6.79 -20.69 -40.88
C GLU A 333 6.18 -19.93 -39.69
N ASP A 334 5.22 -20.52 -38.97
CA ASP A 334 4.59 -19.93 -37.78
C ASP A 334 5.60 -19.79 -36.62
N ASP A 335 6.54 -20.72 -36.48
CA ASP A 335 7.60 -20.64 -35.47
C ASP A 335 8.61 -19.52 -35.75
N SER A 336 8.94 -19.28 -37.02
CA SER A 336 9.80 -18.18 -37.43
C SER A 336 9.15 -16.82 -37.18
N PHE A 337 7.84 -16.70 -37.44
CA PHE A 337 7.09 -15.47 -37.13
C PHE A 337 7.08 -15.16 -35.63
N ASN A 338 6.72 -16.17 -34.83
CA ASN A 338 6.67 -16.04 -33.37
C ASN A 338 8.06 -15.67 -32.81
N GLY A 339 9.13 -16.32 -33.28
CA GLY A 339 10.50 -16.00 -32.87
C GLY A 339 10.92 -14.54 -33.13
N ILE A 340 10.58 -13.99 -34.32
CA ILE A 340 10.91 -12.60 -34.66
C ILE A 340 10.18 -11.61 -33.74
N LEU A 341 8.89 -11.81 -33.53
CA LEU A 341 8.10 -10.91 -32.67
C LEU A 341 8.49 -11.03 -31.20
N ILE A 342 8.76 -12.24 -30.70
CA ILE A 342 9.29 -12.43 -29.35
C ILE A 342 10.58 -11.63 -29.19
N MET A 343 11.53 -11.77 -30.11
CA MET A 343 12.80 -11.02 -30.05
C MET A 343 12.57 -9.50 -30.05
N LYS A 344 11.66 -9.00 -30.91
CA LYS A 344 11.30 -7.58 -30.97
C LYS A 344 10.72 -7.07 -29.65
N PHE A 345 9.76 -7.80 -29.06
CA PHE A 345 9.12 -7.38 -27.81
C PHE A 345 10.08 -7.49 -26.62
N VAL A 346 10.89 -8.55 -26.55
CA VAL A 346 11.94 -8.71 -25.55
C VAL A 346 12.91 -7.52 -25.58
N GLN A 347 13.42 -7.16 -26.76
CA GLN A 347 14.33 -6.00 -26.90
C GLN A 347 13.66 -4.69 -26.49
N SER A 348 12.42 -4.44 -26.90
CA SER A 348 11.69 -3.22 -26.51
C SER A 348 11.47 -3.14 -24.99
N LEU A 349 11.06 -4.24 -24.35
CA LEU A 349 10.85 -4.31 -22.90
C LEU A 349 12.16 -4.09 -22.12
N GLN A 350 13.28 -4.65 -22.60
CA GLN A 350 14.60 -4.41 -22.03
C GLN A 350 15.07 -2.95 -22.19
N GLN A 351 14.72 -2.29 -23.30
CA GLN A 351 15.02 -0.87 -23.50
C GLN A 351 14.33 0.01 -22.44
N PHE A 352 13.05 -0.26 -22.12
CA PHE A 352 12.34 0.47 -21.06
C PHE A 352 13.01 0.30 -19.70
N VAL A 353 13.45 -0.91 -19.37
CA VAL A 353 14.21 -1.21 -18.14
C VAL A 353 15.51 -0.40 -18.10
N SER A 354 16.30 -0.44 -19.17
CA SER A 354 17.57 0.32 -19.24
C SER A 354 17.38 1.85 -19.22
N GLY A 355 16.23 2.34 -19.70
CA GLY A 355 15.85 3.75 -19.63
C GLY A 355 15.54 4.17 -18.19
N ALA A 356 14.81 3.34 -17.45
CA ALA A 356 14.50 3.58 -16.05
C ALA A 356 15.77 3.60 -15.17
N GLU A 357 16.75 2.73 -15.43
CA GLU A 357 18.06 2.76 -14.74
C GLU A 357 18.81 4.08 -14.93
N LYS A 358 18.63 4.73 -16.08
CA LYS A 358 19.26 6.01 -16.41
C LYS A 358 18.45 7.21 -15.94
N GLY A 359 17.35 6.99 -15.20
CA GLY A 359 16.45 8.07 -14.75
C GLY A 359 15.64 8.73 -15.87
N CYS A 360 15.51 8.09 -17.04
CA CYS A 360 14.64 8.58 -18.10
C CYS A 360 13.17 8.36 -17.73
N GLY A 361 12.31 9.35 -17.97
CA GLY A 361 10.87 9.22 -17.78
C GLY A 361 10.26 8.12 -18.66
N LEU A 362 9.27 7.41 -18.12
CA LEU A 362 8.56 6.34 -18.83
C LEU A 362 7.55 6.93 -19.83
N ASP A 363 7.65 6.57 -21.10
CA ASP A 363 6.56 6.78 -22.06
C ASP A 363 5.43 5.77 -21.78
N LYS A 364 4.43 6.20 -20.99
CA LYS A 364 3.29 5.38 -20.55
C LYS A 364 2.57 4.73 -21.73
N LEU A 365 2.31 5.48 -22.81
CA LEU A 365 1.53 4.99 -23.95
C LEU A 365 2.30 3.90 -24.69
N LYS A 366 3.56 4.15 -25.01
CA LYS A 366 4.41 3.19 -25.74
C LYS A 366 4.68 1.92 -24.93
N PHE A 367 4.89 2.06 -23.62
CA PHE A 367 5.06 0.91 -22.72
C PHE A 367 3.79 0.05 -22.69
N ARG A 368 2.62 0.67 -22.51
CA ARG A 368 1.33 -0.02 -22.49
C ARG A 368 1.01 -0.72 -23.81
N GLU A 369 1.28 -0.07 -24.94
CA GLU A 369 1.09 -0.66 -26.28
C GLU A 369 1.99 -1.90 -26.45
N THR A 370 3.28 -1.78 -26.14
CA THR A 370 4.26 -2.88 -26.26
C THR A 370 3.84 -4.09 -25.42
N CYS A 371 3.47 -3.87 -24.15
CA CYS A 371 3.01 -4.94 -23.27
C CYS A 371 1.71 -5.59 -23.76
N SER A 372 0.79 -4.78 -24.32
CA SER A 372 -0.49 -5.28 -24.84
C SER A 372 -0.31 -6.12 -26.11
N GLN A 373 0.55 -5.71 -27.04
CA GLN A 373 0.89 -6.47 -28.25
C GLN A 373 1.61 -7.79 -27.91
N ALA A 374 2.55 -7.75 -26.95
CA ALA A 374 3.22 -8.94 -26.45
C ALA A 374 2.22 -9.94 -25.82
N THR A 375 1.25 -9.44 -25.06
CA THR A 375 0.19 -10.26 -24.45
C THR A 375 -0.74 -10.87 -25.50
N ALA A 376 -1.15 -10.09 -26.50
CA ALA A 376 -1.94 -10.59 -27.62
C ALA A 376 -1.23 -11.72 -28.37
N LEU A 377 0.10 -11.60 -28.59
CA LEU A 377 0.92 -12.65 -29.19
C LEU A 377 0.90 -13.94 -28.35
N LEU A 378 1.08 -13.83 -27.03
CA LEU A 378 1.02 -14.98 -26.12
C LEU A 378 -0.33 -15.70 -26.21
N LEU A 379 -1.42 -14.96 -26.07
CA LEU A 379 -2.77 -15.53 -26.08
C LEU A 379 -3.15 -16.15 -27.43
N SER A 380 -2.68 -15.57 -28.54
CA SER A 380 -2.94 -16.12 -29.88
C SER A 380 -2.30 -17.49 -30.14
N ASN A 381 -1.25 -17.84 -29.39
CA ASN A 381 -0.49 -19.08 -29.55
C ASN A 381 -0.92 -20.18 -28.57
N LEU A 382 -1.59 -19.84 -27.46
CA LEU A 382 -2.15 -20.84 -26.54
C LEU A 382 -3.27 -21.67 -27.18
N ALA A 383 -3.96 -21.12 -28.17
CA ALA A 383 -4.99 -21.83 -28.93
C ALA A 383 -4.41 -22.83 -29.97
N SER A 384 -3.11 -22.75 -30.27
CA SER A 384 -2.42 -23.63 -31.22
C SER A 384 -1.57 -24.66 -30.47
N GLU A 385 -1.81 -25.95 -30.68
CA GLU A 385 -1.13 -27.07 -29.98
C GLU A 385 0.40 -27.21 -30.27
N SER A 386 1.04 -26.23 -30.93
CA SER A 386 2.46 -26.28 -31.33
C SER A 386 3.40 -25.86 -30.20
N LYS A 387 4.18 -26.82 -29.68
CA LYS A 387 5.05 -26.72 -28.49
C LYS A 387 6.49 -26.20 -28.76
N THR A 388 6.74 -25.52 -29.87
CA THR A 388 8.10 -25.33 -30.40
C THR A 388 8.83 -24.05 -29.95
N ASN A 389 8.18 -23.12 -29.23
CA ASN A 389 8.77 -21.85 -28.75
C ASN A 389 8.55 -21.56 -27.24
N ILE A 390 8.49 -22.61 -26.41
CA ILE A 390 8.14 -22.51 -24.98
C ILE A 390 9.06 -21.54 -24.21
N GLU A 391 10.38 -21.57 -24.46
CA GLU A 391 11.35 -20.72 -23.76
C GLU A 391 11.14 -19.23 -24.04
N GLY A 392 10.90 -18.87 -25.31
CA GLY A 392 10.66 -17.48 -25.71
C GLY A 392 9.36 -16.92 -25.11
N PHE A 393 8.30 -17.73 -25.05
CA PHE A 393 7.05 -17.32 -24.40
C PHE A 393 7.19 -17.22 -22.88
N ALA A 394 7.90 -18.14 -22.23
CA ALA A 394 8.20 -18.05 -20.81
C ALA A 394 9.01 -16.77 -20.49
N GLN A 395 10.01 -16.45 -21.31
CA GLN A 395 10.78 -15.21 -21.18
C GLN A 395 9.90 -13.97 -21.33
N LEU A 396 8.96 -13.96 -22.29
CA LEU A 396 8.06 -12.84 -22.50
C LEU A 396 7.11 -12.65 -21.31
N ILE A 397 6.52 -13.71 -20.78
CA ILE A 397 5.68 -13.65 -19.57
C ILE A 397 6.48 -13.11 -18.38
N ARG A 398 7.72 -13.61 -18.20
CA ARG A 398 8.63 -13.11 -17.16
C ARG A 398 8.86 -11.60 -17.30
N LEU A 399 9.17 -11.10 -18.50
CA LEU A 399 9.36 -9.66 -18.72
C LEU A 399 8.08 -8.85 -18.46
N LEU A 400 6.91 -9.35 -18.86
CA LEU A 400 5.62 -8.70 -18.58
C LEU A 400 5.33 -8.61 -17.06
N CYS A 401 5.90 -9.50 -16.24
CA CYS A 401 5.81 -9.44 -14.78
C CYS A 401 6.91 -8.54 -14.16
N TRP A 402 8.16 -8.69 -14.61
CA TRP A 402 9.32 -8.04 -14.01
C TRP A 402 9.55 -6.59 -14.46
N CYS A 403 9.23 -6.22 -15.70
CA CYS A 403 9.45 -4.85 -16.18
C CYS A 403 8.66 -3.82 -15.35
N PRO A 404 7.35 -4.00 -15.07
CA PRO A 404 6.62 -3.11 -14.17
C PRO A 404 7.24 -3.00 -12.78
N ALA A 405 7.64 -4.12 -12.18
CA ALA A 405 8.27 -4.17 -10.86
C ALA A 405 9.65 -3.48 -10.83
N TYR A 406 10.43 -3.60 -11.91
CA TYR A 406 11.75 -3.00 -12.02
C TYR A 406 11.67 -1.47 -12.18
N ILE A 407 10.77 -1.01 -13.04
CA ILE A 407 10.52 0.43 -13.27
C ILE A 407 9.91 1.07 -12.01
N SER A 408 9.05 0.33 -11.31
CA SER A 408 8.52 0.67 -9.98
C SER A 408 7.82 2.04 -9.88
N THR A 409 7.21 2.50 -10.97
CA THR A 409 6.35 3.70 -10.97
C THR A 409 4.87 3.31 -10.97
N PRO A 410 3.96 4.19 -10.52
CA PRO A 410 2.51 3.93 -10.57
C PRO A 410 2.04 3.56 -11.98
N ASP A 411 2.46 4.32 -13.01
CA ASP A 411 2.08 4.07 -14.40
C ASP A 411 2.55 2.69 -14.92
N ALA A 412 3.75 2.26 -14.52
CA ALA A 412 4.28 0.96 -14.91
C ALA A 412 3.49 -0.19 -14.27
N ILE A 413 3.19 -0.09 -12.97
CA ILE A 413 2.38 -1.09 -12.26
C ILE A 413 0.92 -1.08 -12.72
N GLU A 414 0.32 0.08 -13.03
CA GLU A 414 -1.01 0.14 -13.64
C GLU A 414 -1.07 -0.66 -14.95
N THR A 415 -0.07 -0.46 -15.80
CA THR A 415 0.09 -1.25 -17.04
C THR A 415 0.28 -2.73 -16.71
N GLY A 416 1.10 -3.06 -15.71
CA GLY A 416 1.26 -4.42 -15.21
C GLY A 416 -0.08 -5.06 -14.82
N VAL A 417 -0.85 -4.43 -13.94
CA VAL A 417 -2.15 -4.94 -13.48
C VAL A 417 -3.15 -5.13 -14.62
N PHE A 418 -3.18 -4.21 -15.59
CA PHE A 418 -3.98 -4.36 -16.81
C PHE A 418 -3.64 -5.65 -17.57
N ILE A 419 -2.34 -5.90 -17.76
CA ILE A 419 -1.81 -7.05 -18.50
C ILE A 419 -1.97 -8.36 -17.72
N TRP A 420 -1.61 -8.39 -16.44
CA TRP A 420 -1.74 -9.58 -15.59
C TRP A 420 -3.19 -10.01 -15.46
N THR A 421 -4.11 -9.05 -15.30
CA THR A 421 -5.55 -9.33 -15.29
C THR A 421 -6.01 -9.91 -16.61
N TRP A 422 -5.52 -9.39 -17.75
CA TRP A 422 -5.87 -9.93 -19.07
C TRP A 422 -5.37 -11.37 -19.23
N LEU A 423 -4.09 -11.62 -18.94
CA LEU A 423 -3.48 -12.96 -19.03
C LEU A 423 -4.25 -13.99 -18.20
N VAL A 424 -4.50 -13.69 -16.92
CA VAL A 424 -5.13 -14.64 -15.99
C VAL A 424 -6.63 -14.84 -16.27
N SER A 425 -7.29 -13.87 -16.93
CA SER A 425 -8.70 -13.98 -17.35
C SER A 425 -8.87 -14.73 -18.66
N ALA A 426 -7.97 -14.52 -19.61
CA ALA A 426 -8.02 -15.16 -20.93
C ALA A 426 -7.43 -16.59 -20.92
N ALA A 427 -6.41 -16.84 -20.08
CA ALA A 427 -5.72 -18.11 -19.92
C ALA A 427 -5.50 -18.44 -18.42
N PRO A 428 -6.54 -18.94 -17.72
CA PRO A 428 -6.47 -19.26 -16.29
C PRO A 428 -5.35 -20.25 -15.91
N GLU A 429 -4.98 -21.16 -16.83
CA GLU A 429 -3.88 -22.11 -16.68
C GLU A 429 -2.51 -21.44 -16.48
N LEU A 430 -2.32 -20.21 -16.96
CA LEU A 430 -1.10 -19.44 -16.71
C LEU A 430 -1.08 -18.78 -15.32
N GLY A 431 -2.18 -18.85 -14.57
CA GLY A 431 -2.35 -18.14 -13.29
C GLY A 431 -1.27 -18.46 -12.26
N SER A 432 -0.93 -19.74 -12.08
CA SER A 432 0.14 -20.14 -11.14
C SER A 432 1.51 -19.63 -11.58
N PHE A 433 1.80 -19.63 -12.88
CA PHE A 433 3.08 -19.17 -13.43
C PHE A 433 3.24 -17.64 -13.34
N VAL A 434 2.21 -16.89 -13.74
CA VAL A 434 2.20 -15.42 -13.60
C VAL A 434 2.35 -15.02 -12.13
N LEU A 435 1.61 -15.67 -11.22
CA LEU A 435 1.72 -15.36 -9.80
C LEU A 435 3.12 -15.68 -9.24
N ALA A 436 3.76 -16.77 -9.68
CA ALA A 436 5.12 -17.12 -9.26
C ALA A 436 6.13 -16.03 -9.63
N GLU A 437 6.10 -15.56 -10.88
CA GLU A 437 6.98 -14.49 -11.36
C GLU A 437 6.72 -13.16 -10.62
N LEU A 438 5.46 -12.84 -10.32
CA LEU A 438 5.12 -11.65 -9.54
C LEU A 438 5.59 -11.76 -8.08
N VAL A 439 5.49 -12.92 -7.46
CA VAL A 439 6.00 -13.15 -6.10
C VAL A 439 7.52 -13.01 -6.08
N ASP A 440 8.24 -13.57 -7.07
CA ASP A 440 9.69 -13.41 -7.16
C ASP A 440 10.10 -11.95 -7.35
N ALA A 441 9.39 -11.21 -8.23
CA ALA A 441 9.62 -9.79 -8.43
C ALA A 441 9.34 -8.96 -7.16
N TRP A 442 8.29 -9.31 -6.40
CA TRP A 442 8.00 -8.68 -5.10
C TRP A 442 9.10 -8.94 -4.07
N LEU A 443 9.57 -10.18 -3.95
CA LEU A 443 10.66 -10.51 -3.03
C LEU A 443 11.96 -9.77 -3.43
N TRP A 444 12.20 -9.58 -4.72
CA TRP A 444 13.30 -8.77 -5.20
C TRP A 444 13.20 -7.30 -4.79
N THR A 445 12.00 -6.70 -4.70
CA THR A 445 11.87 -5.32 -4.20
C THR A 445 12.19 -5.21 -2.70
N ILE A 446 12.00 -6.29 -1.94
CA ILE A 446 12.45 -6.40 -0.54
C ILE A 446 13.97 -6.43 -0.49
N ASP A 447 14.59 -7.35 -1.23
CA ASP A 447 16.06 -7.54 -1.23
C ASP A 447 16.80 -6.29 -1.72
N THR A 448 16.19 -5.54 -2.64
CA THR A 448 16.73 -4.27 -3.16
C THR A 448 16.24 -3.02 -2.43
N LYS A 449 15.46 -3.18 -1.34
CA LYS A 449 14.98 -2.11 -0.45
C LYS A 449 14.26 -0.97 -1.19
N ARG A 450 13.29 -1.32 -2.03
CA ARG A 450 12.52 -0.37 -2.85
C ARG A 450 11.14 -0.07 -2.27
N GLY A 451 10.64 1.14 -2.49
CA GLY A 451 9.30 1.58 -2.12
C GLY A 451 8.90 1.26 -0.67
N LEU A 452 7.94 0.36 -0.50
CA LEU A 452 7.44 -0.06 0.82
C LEU A 452 8.55 -0.65 1.72
N PHE A 453 9.64 -1.14 1.13
CA PHE A 453 10.77 -1.77 1.82
C PHE A 453 12.03 -0.89 1.87
N ALA A 454 11.92 0.41 1.55
CA ALA A 454 13.02 1.37 1.60
C ALA A 454 13.42 1.77 3.04
N SER A 455 13.78 0.79 3.87
CA SER A 455 14.11 0.98 5.29
C SER A 455 15.39 1.77 5.53
N ASP A 456 16.31 1.75 4.56
CA ASP A 456 17.61 2.44 4.63
C ASP A 456 17.48 3.93 4.37
N VAL A 457 16.41 4.36 3.71
CA VAL A 457 16.15 5.76 3.44
C VAL A 457 15.61 6.41 4.72
N LYS A 458 16.52 6.76 5.61
CA LYS A 458 16.18 7.52 6.82
C LYS A 458 15.90 8.97 6.42
N TYR A 459 15.03 9.64 7.18
CA TYR A 459 14.84 11.10 7.07
C TYR A 459 14.34 11.58 5.68
N SER A 460 13.50 10.81 4.99
CA SER A 460 12.86 11.20 3.73
C SER A 460 11.49 11.86 3.87
N GLY A 461 10.91 11.89 5.08
CA GLY A 461 9.59 12.48 5.34
C GLY A 461 9.60 14.01 5.45
N PRO A 462 8.43 14.67 5.42
CA PRO A 462 8.32 16.14 5.50
C PRO A 462 9.00 16.75 6.72
N ALA A 463 8.98 16.05 7.86
CA ALA A 463 9.64 16.51 9.09
C ALA A 463 11.15 16.65 8.91
N ALA A 464 11.78 15.70 8.23
CA ALA A 464 13.21 15.74 7.95
C ALA A 464 13.57 16.83 6.92
N MET A 465 12.74 17.05 5.90
CA MET A 465 12.95 18.15 4.95
C MET A 465 12.81 19.52 5.60
N LEU A 466 11.80 19.71 6.45
CA LEU A 466 11.51 20.99 7.08
C LEU A 466 12.41 21.30 8.27
N ARG A 467 12.92 20.27 8.97
CA ARG A 467 13.72 20.42 10.20
C ARG A 467 14.95 19.51 10.20
N PRO A 468 15.87 19.64 9.23
CA PRO A 468 17.03 18.75 9.06
C PRO A 468 18.11 18.92 10.15
N HIS A 469 17.84 19.70 11.19
CA HIS A 469 18.76 20.01 12.29
C HIS A 469 18.39 19.25 13.57
N LEU A 470 17.24 18.56 13.59
CA LEU A 470 16.70 17.92 14.79
C LEU A 470 17.07 16.43 14.89
N SER A 471 17.47 15.80 13.80
CA SER A 471 17.88 14.39 13.76
C SER A 471 19.30 14.19 14.32
N PRO A 472 19.53 13.26 15.28
CA PRO A 472 20.86 12.94 15.81
C PRO A 472 21.90 12.58 14.75
N GLY A 473 23.10 13.15 14.87
CA GLY A 473 24.30 12.79 14.09
C GLY A 473 24.49 13.58 12.79
N GLU A 474 25.42 13.10 11.96
CA GLU A 474 25.67 13.66 10.64
C GLU A 474 24.50 13.33 9.69
N PRO A 475 24.00 14.32 8.92
CA PRO A 475 22.91 14.09 7.98
C PRO A 475 23.34 13.13 6.88
N GLU A 476 22.59 12.05 6.70
CA GLU A 476 22.69 11.19 5.51
C GLU A 476 22.29 12.02 4.27
N MET A 477 22.95 11.79 3.12
CA MET A 477 22.56 12.43 1.86
C MET A 477 21.09 12.13 1.56
N GLN A 478 20.36 13.14 1.08
CA GLN A 478 19.01 12.89 0.60
C GLN A 478 19.05 11.85 -0.52
N PRO A 479 18.11 10.90 -0.54
CA PRO A 479 18.05 9.90 -1.59
C PRO A 479 17.89 10.61 -2.94
N GLU A 480 18.56 10.10 -3.98
CA GLU A 480 18.41 10.61 -5.35
C GLU A 480 16.97 10.47 -5.86
N ILE A 481 16.22 9.50 -5.31
CA ILE A 481 14.84 9.18 -5.69
C ILE A 481 13.97 9.12 -4.43
N ASP A 482 12.90 9.91 -4.41
CA ASP A 482 11.87 9.83 -3.37
C ASP A 482 11.14 8.47 -3.44
N PRO A 483 11.12 7.67 -2.35
CA PRO A 483 10.46 6.37 -2.35
C PRO A 483 8.93 6.44 -2.53
N VAL A 484 8.29 7.61 -2.45
CA VAL A 484 6.83 7.75 -2.52
C VAL A 484 6.22 7.13 -3.78
N GLU A 485 6.76 7.40 -4.97
CA GLU A 485 6.20 6.82 -6.21
C GLU A 485 6.26 5.29 -6.18
N GLN A 486 7.36 4.73 -5.66
CA GLN A 486 7.53 3.30 -5.50
C GLN A 486 6.59 2.73 -4.41
N ILE A 487 6.32 3.47 -3.33
CA ILE A 487 5.33 3.08 -2.30
C ILE A 487 3.92 3.02 -2.89
N ILE A 488 3.56 3.99 -3.74
CA ILE A 488 2.27 4.02 -4.45
C ILE A 488 2.20 2.86 -5.44
N ALA A 489 3.29 2.57 -6.17
CA ALA A 489 3.38 1.42 -7.07
C ALA A 489 3.11 0.09 -6.32
N HIS A 490 3.72 -0.12 -5.14
CA HIS A 490 3.43 -1.28 -4.29
C HIS A 490 1.96 -1.33 -3.83
N ARG A 491 1.32 -0.18 -3.60
CA ARG A 491 -0.10 -0.12 -3.24
C ARG A 491 -0.99 -0.71 -4.33
N ILE A 492 -0.78 -0.31 -5.58
CA ILE A 492 -1.56 -0.79 -6.73
C ILE A 492 -1.34 -2.30 -6.90
N TRP A 493 -0.10 -2.74 -6.76
CA TRP A 493 0.26 -4.16 -6.81
C TRP A 493 -0.43 -4.97 -5.72
N LEU A 494 -0.46 -4.48 -4.47
CA LEU A 494 -1.17 -5.12 -3.36
C LEU A 494 -2.67 -5.24 -3.62
N GLY A 495 -3.28 -4.26 -4.28
CA GLY A 495 -4.67 -4.34 -4.70
C GLY A 495 -4.95 -5.54 -5.60
N PHE A 496 -4.09 -5.77 -6.60
CA PHE A 496 -4.16 -6.94 -7.47
C PHE A 496 -3.95 -8.24 -6.69
N PHE A 497 -2.98 -8.28 -5.77
CA PHE A 497 -2.74 -9.46 -4.93
C PHE A 497 -3.93 -9.82 -4.04
N ILE A 498 -4.58 -8.83 -3.41
CA ILE A 498 -5.77 -9.08 -2.58
C ILE A 498 -6.93 -9.59 -3.43
N ASP A 499 -7.18 -8.99 -4.60
CA ASP A 499 -8.19 -9.47 -5.54
C ASP A 499 -7.94 -10.92 -5.93
N ARG A 500 -6.70 -11.22 -6.34
CA ARG A 500 -6.32 -12.57 -6.75
C ARG A 500 -6.42 -13.56 -5.59
N PHE A 501 -6.06 -13.16 -4.38
CA PHE A 501 -6.20 -13.98 -3.18
C PHE A 501 -7.67 -14.38 -2.93
N GLU A 502 -8.64 -13.45 -3.05
CA GLU A 502 -10.06 -13.77 -2.86
C GLU A 502 -10.59 -14.79 -3.87
N VAL A 503 -10.01 -14.82 -5.07
CA VAL A 503 -10.36 -15.81 -6.11
C VAL A 503 -9.76 -17.17 -5.80
N VAL A 504 -8.47 -17.23 -5.44
CA VAL A 504 -7.72 -18.49 -5.36
C VAL A 504 -7.86 -19.24 -4.05
N ARG A 505 -8.25 -18.57 -2.96
CA ARG A 505 -8.48 -19.17 -1.64
C ARG A 505 -9.45 -20.36 -1.66
N HIS A 506 -10.33 -20.40 -2.66
CA HIS A 506 -11.34 -21.44 -2.80
C HIS A 506 -10.91 -22.62 -3.68
N ASN A 507 -9.97 -22.44 -4.62
CA ASN A 507 -9.75 -23.39 -5.71
C ASN A 507 -8.27 -23.72 -6.05
N SER A 508 -7.26 -23.02 -5.49
CA SER A 508 -5.86 -23.27 -5.87
C SER A 508 -4.90 -23.22 -4.69
N VAL A 509 -4.50 -24.41 -4.22
CA VAL A 509 -3.49 -24.55 -3.14
C VAL A 509 -2.10 -24.09 -3.60
N GLU A 510 -1.73 -24.37 -4.85
CA GLU A 510 -0.43 -23.93 -5.42
C GLU A 510 -0.26 -22.41 -5.32
N GLN A 511 -1.29 -21.65 -5.70
CA GLN A 511 -1.27 -20.19 -5.63
C GLN A 511 -1.31 -19.68 -4.18
N LEU A 512 -1.99 -20.39 -3.28
CA LEU A 512 -1.94 -20.09 -1.85
C LEU A 512 -0.53 -20.28 -1.26
N LEU A 513 0.22 -21.29 -1.69
CA LEU A 513 1.61 -21.47 -1.26
C LEU A 513 2.51 -20.31 -1.73
N LEU A 514 2.27 -19.77 -2.93
CA LEU A 514 2.95 -18.57 -3.42
C LEU A 514 2.64 -17.34 -2.57
N PHE A 515 1.37 -17.13 -2.16
CA PHE A 515 1.02 -16.09 -1.19
C PHE A 515 1.69 -16.29 0.16
N GLY A 516 1.76 -17.54 0.65
CA GLY A 516 2.50 -17.89 1.85
C GLY A 516 3.97 -17.47 1.76
N ARG A 517 4.64 -17.76 0.64
CA ARG A 517 6.02 -17.34 0.38
C ARG A 517 6.17 -15.81 0.35
N LEU A 518 5.26 -15.09 -0.33
CA LEU A 518 5.24 -13.63 -0.37
C LEU A 518 5.15 -13.03 1.03
N LEU A 519 4.21 -13.51 1.85
CA LEU A 519 3.95 -12.99 3.20
C LEU A 519 5.08 -13.34 4.17
N GLN A 520 5.62 -14.55 4.08
CA GLN A 520 6.79 -14.96 4.87
C GLN A 520 8.02 -14.13 4.55
N GLY A 521 8.27 -13.84 3.27
CA GLY A 521 9.35 -12.94 2.84
C GLY A 521 9.15 -11.52 3.34
N SER A 522 7.92 -10.98 3.18
CA SER A 522 7.58 -9.61 3.58
C SER A 522 7.64 -9.37 5.09
N THR A 523 7.40 -10.40 5.91
CA THR A 523 7.38 -10.31 7.38
C THR A 523 8.63 -10.91 8.04
N LYS A 524 9.68 -11.19 7.26
CA LYS A 524 10.94 -11.74 7.74
C LYS A 524 11.69 -10.70 8.60
N PRO A 525 12.19 -11.06 9.80
CA PRO A 525 13.02 -10.16 10.60
C PRO A 525 14.43 -9.99 9.98
N PRO A 526 15.08 -8.82 10.10
CA PRO A 526 14.54 -7.57 10.67
C PRO A 526 13.42 -6.98 9.79
N TRP A 527 12.38 -6.41 10.41
CA TRP A 527 11.22 -5.86 9.70
C TRP A 527 11.60 -4.56 8.98
N ASN A 528 12.01 -4.69 7.71
CA ASN A 528 12.57 -3.61 6.91
C ASN A 528 11.50 -2.89 6.09
N PHE A 529 10.58 -2.22 6.77
CA PHE A 529 9.60 -1.35 6.13
C PHE A 529 10.09 0.10 6.06
N SER A 530 9.65 0.83 5.03
CA SER A 530 9.84 2.27 4.92
C SER A 530 9.16 2.99 6.09
N ARG A 531 9.82 4.01 6.60
CA ARG A 531 9.29 4.89 7.66
C ARG A 531 8.54 6.10 7.11
N HIS A 532 8.49 6.22 5.79
CA HIS A 532 7.84 7.35 5.15
C HIS A 532 6.32 7.32 5.43
N PRO A 533 5.67 8.44 5.80
CA PRO A 533 4.26 8.40 6.22
C PRO A 533 3.30 7.99 5.10
N ALA A 534 3.70 8.18 3.83
CA ALA A 534 2.96 7.69 2.66
C ALA A 534 2.86 6.16 2.57
N ALA A 535 3.65 5.41 3.35
CA ALA A 535 3.61 3.94 3.37
C ALA A 535 2.50 3.39 4.27
N THR A 536 1.80 4.21 5.06
CA THR A 536 0.82 3.75 6.06
C THR A 536 -0.25 2.85 5.46
N GLY A 537 -0.92 3.30 4.40
CA GLY A 537 -1.99 2.58 3.73
C GLY A 537 -1.50 1.31 3.05
N SER A 538 -0.36 1.38 2.36
CA SER A 538 0.29 0.21 1.74
C SER A 538 0.68 -0.84 2.77
N PHE A 539 1.26 -0.41 3.90
CA PHE A 539 1.68 -1.28 5.00
C PHE A 539 0.48 -2.01 5.62
N PHE A 540 -0.57 -1.29 6.04
CA PHE A 540 -1.74 -1.91 6.66
C PHE A 540 -2.55 -2.75 5.67
N THR A 541 -2.50 -2.44 4.38
CA THR A 541 -3.07 -3.29 3.31
C THR A 541 -2.35 -4.62 3.20
N LEU A 542 -1.00 -4.63 3.26
CA LEU A 542 -0.21 -5.86 3.29
C LEU A 542 -0.47 -6.67 4.57
N MET A 543 -0.56 -6.01 5.74
CA MET A 543 -0.89 -6.68 7.00
C MET A 543 -2.30 -7.30 6.95
N LEU A 544 -3.27 -6.61 6.33
CA LEU A 544 -4.62 -7.12 6.10
C LEU A 544 -4.62 -8.38 5.22
N LEU A 545 -3.88 -8.37 4.11
CA LEU A 545 -3.70 -9.56 3.26
C LEU A 545 -3.12 -10.73 4.09
N GLY A 546 -2.13 -10.44 4.93
CA GLY A 546 -1.54 -11.41 5.84
C GLY A 546 -2.55 -12.04 6.80
N LEU A 547 -3.37 -11.23 7.49
CA LEU A 547 -4.39 -11.75 8.40
C LEU A 547 -5.47 -12.55 7.66
N LYS A 548 -5.94 -12.04 6.50
CA LYS A 548 -6.86 -12.77 5.62
C LYS A 548 -6.32 -14.13 5.22
N PHE A 549 -5.04 -14.22 4.84
CA PHE A 549 -4.38 -15.47 4.53
C PHE A 549 -4.31 -16.42 5.74
N CYS A 550 -3.96 -15.91 6.93
CA CYS A 550 -3.91 -16.73 8.15
C CYS A 550 -5.29 -17.26 8.55
N SER A 551 -6.37 -16.51 8.29
CA SER A 551 -7.75 -16.95 8.56
C SER A 551 -8.18 -18.16 7.71
N CYS A 552 -7.50 -18.43 6.59
CA CYS A 552 -7.71 -19.64 5.80
C CYS A 552 -7.31 -20.93 6.55
N GLN A 553 -6.69 -20.86 7.74
CA GLN A 553 -6.51 -22.03 8.61
C GLN A 553 -7.83 -22.75 8.96
N ALA A 554 -8.96 -22.01 8.99
CA ALA A 554 -10.29 -22.57 9.20
C ALA A 554 -10.88 -23.21 7.93
N GLN A 555 -10.25 -23.01 6.77
CA GLN A 555 -10.65 -23.54 5.47
C GLN A 555 -9.75 -24.75 5.13
N GLY A 556 -10.35 -25.88 4.75
CA GLY A 556 -9.70 -27.20 4.63
C GLY A 556 -8.35 -27.22 3.89
N ASN A 557 -8.16 -26.35 2.89
CA ASN A 557 -7.00 -26.31 1.99
C ASN A 557 -5.63 -26.14 2.67
N LEU A 558 -5.57 -25.50 3.84
CA LEU A 558 -4.29 -25.21 4.54
C LEU A 558 -4.21 -25.82 5.95
N GLN A 559 -5.08 -26.77 6.29
CA GLN A 559 -5.08 -27.38 7.63
C GLN A 559 -3.73 -27.99 8.02
N ASN A 560 -3.03 -28.60 7.07
CA ASN A 560 -1.69 -29.18 7.28
C ASN A 560 -0.61 -28.13 7.64
N PHE A 561 -0.89 -26.84 7.43
CA PHE A 561 0.04 -25.73 7.68
C PHE A 561 -0.35 -24.86 8.88
N LYS A 562 -1.31 -25.30 9.72
CA LYS A 562 -1.85 -24.53 10.86
C LYS A 562 -0.75 -23.84 11.69
N THR A 563 0.27 -24.60 12.08
CA THR A 563 1.41 -24.08 12.85
C THR A 563 2.20 -22.99 12.12
N GLY A 564 2.42 -23.15 10.81
CA GLY A 564 3.09 -22.16 9.99
C GLY A 564 2.27 -20.88 9.82
N LEU A 565 0.94 -21.01 9.77
CA LEU A 565 0.00 -19.89 9.72
C LEU A 565 -0.05 -19.14 11.06
N GLU A 566 -0.11 -19.84 12.20
CA GLU A 566 -0.04 -19.21 13.53
C GLU A 566 1.25 -18.41 13.72
N LEU A 567 2.39 -18.96 13.27
CA LEU A 567 3.68 -18.28 13.30
C LEU A 567 3.71 -17.05 12.39
N LEU A 568 3.13 -17.16 11.19
CA LEU A 568 3.02 -16.04 10.25
C LEU A 568 2.12 -14.93 10.82
N GLU A 569 1.00 -15.30 11.42
CA GLU A 569 0.08 -14.38 12.11
C GLU A 569 0.81 -13.61 13.22
N ASP A 570 1.61 -14.30 14.04
CA ASP A 570 2.44 -13.65 15.05
C ASP A 570 3.47 -12.68 14.44
N ARG A 571 4.09 -13.01 13.31
CA ARG A 571 4.97 -12.07 12.59
C ARG A 571 4.23 -10.86 12.08
N ILE A 572 3.00 -11.03 11.57
CA ILE A 572 2.13 -9.93 11.14
C ILE A 572 1.79 -9.02 12.32
N TYR A 573 1.41 -9.60 13.48
CA TYR A 573 1.20 -8.84 14.72
C TYR A 573 2.44 -8.07 15.14
N ARG A 574 3.62 -8.72 15.09
CA ARG A 574 4.89 -8.10 15.49
C ARG A 574 5.30 -6.96 14.58
N ALA A 575 5.13 -7.12 13.27
CA ALA A 575 5.37 -6.08 12.29
C ALA A 575 4.37 -4.92 12.46
N SER A 576 3.08 -5.22 12.62
CA SER A 576 2.01 -4.23 12.81
C SER A 576 2.23 -3.39 14.07
N LEU A 577 2.61 -4.01 15.18
CA LEU A 577 2.99 -3.31 16.41
C LEU A 577 4.28 -2.49 16.21
N GLY A 578 5.24 -3.02 15.46
CA GLY A 578 6.49 -2.34 15.12
C GLY A 578 6.29 -1.02 14.36
N TRP A 579 5.22 -0.89 13.55
CA TRP A 579 4.84 0.37 12.90
C TRP A 579 4.68 1.52 13.90
N PHE A 580 4.16 1.22 15.10
CA PHE A 580 3.93 2.20 16.16
C PHE A 580 5.14 2.48 17.03
N ALA A 581 6.31 1.91 16.73
CA ALA A 581 7.57 2.23 17.41
C ALA A 581 8.06 3.66 17.09
N HIS A 582 7.51 4.29 16.07
CA HIS A 582 7.87 5.63 15.63
C HIS A 582 6.77 6.64 15.94
N GLU A 583 7.16 7.91 16.09
CA GLU A 583 6.22 9.00 16.29
C GLU A 583 5.38 9.24 15.03
N PRO A 584 4.12 9.66 15.18
CA PRO A 584 3.25 9.90 14.03
C PRO A 584 3.68 11.13 13.21
N GLU A 585 4.02 10.91 11.95
CA GLU A 585 4.39 11.95 10.98
C GLU A 585 3.27 12.19 9.96
N TRP A 586 3.22 13.40 9.40
CA TRP A 586 2.18 13.81 8.44
C TRP A 586 2.76 13.83 7.04
N TYR A 587 1.97 13.37 6.08
CA TYR A 587 2.27 13.50 4.67
C TYR A 587 0.98 13.72 3.91
N ASP A 588 1.03 14.56 2.90
CA ASP A 588 -0.03 14.68 1.93
C ASP A 588 0.57 14.99 0.56
N VAL A 589 -0.07 14.46 -0.48
CA VAL A 589 0.30 14.77 -1.88
C VAL A 589 -0.65 15.86 -2.36
N LYS A 590 -0.36 16.50 -3.50
CA LYS A 590 -1.35 17.34 -4.22
C LYS A 590 -2.62 16.58 -4.67
N HIS A 591 -2.81 15.31 -4.25
CA HIS A 591 -3.96 14.47 -4.59
C HIS A 591 -5.06 14.62 -3.54
N VAL A 592 -6.25 15.00 -3.99
CA VAL A 592 -7.40 15.41 -3.14
C VAL A 592 -7.89 14.34 -2.15
N ASN A 593 -7.52 13.06 -2.32
CA ASN A 593 -8.02 11.93 -1.52
C ASN A 593 -6.94 11.05 -0.88
N PHE A 594 -5.66 11.41 -0.94
CA PHE A 594 -4.59 10.54 -0.45
C PHE A 594 -4.74 10.22 1.05
N ALA A 595 -4.82 11.26 1.90
CA ALA A 595 -5.00 11.10 3.34
C ALA A 595 -6.25 10.27 3.72
N GLN A 596 -7.36 10.46 3.00
CA GLN A 596 -8.59 9.68 3.21
C GLN A 596 -8.36 8.19 2.91
N SER A 597 -7.65 7.92 1.83
CA SER A 597 -7.31 6.56 1.39
C SER A 597 -6.38 5.85 2.39
N GLU A 598 -5.45 6.60 3.01
CA GLU A 598 -4.63 6.09 4.11
C GLU A 598 -5.50 5.74 5.33
N ALA A 599 -6.36 6.67 5.78
CA ALA A 599 -7.27 6.47 6.92
C ALA A 599 -8.19 5.25 6.72
N GLN A 600 -8.78 5.11 5.53
CA GLN A 600 -9.64 3.99 5.18
C GLN A 600 -8.89 2.64 5.23
N SER A 601 -7.64 2.60 4.78
CA SER A 601 -6.84 1.36 4.80
C SER A 601 -6.59 0.88 6.23
N VAL A 602 -6.29 1.79 7.16
CA VAL A 602 -6.14 1.47 8.60
C VAL A 602 -7.48 1.07 9.21
N SER A 603 -8.57 1.76 8.88
CA SER A 603 -9.92 1.48 9.38
C SER A 603 -10.41 0.08 8.98
N ILE A 604 -10.19 -0.33 7.73
CA ILE A 604 -10.54 -1.66 7.25
C ILE A 604 -9.73 -2.74 7.98
N PHE A 605 -8.42 -2.53 8.16
CA PHE A 605 -7.58 -3.43 8.94
C PHE A 605 -8.09 -3.58 10.38
N LEU A 606 -8.46 -2.47 11.03
CA LEU A 606 -9.02 -2.47 12.38
C LEU A 606 -10.37 -3.20 12.46
N HIS A 607 -11.27 -2.99 11.50
CA HIS A 607 -12.55 -3.71 11.45
C HIS A 607 -12.33 -5.21 11.30
N TYR A 608 -11.43 -5.63 10.41
CA TYR A 608 -11.07 -7.04 10.25
C TYR A 608 -10.55 -7.63 11.57
N LEU A 609 -9.59 -6.96 12.22
CA LEU A 609 -9.00 -7.36 13.50
C LEU A 609 -10.02 -7.45 14.65
N SER A 610 -11.08 -6.64 14.58
CA SER A 610 -12.17 -6.66 15.57
C SER A 610 -13.14 -7.83 15.35
N SER A 611 -13.38 -8.21 14.09
CA SER A 611 -14.36 -9.24 13.70
C SER A 611 -13.93 -10.68 14.01
N GLU A 612 -12.62 -10.97 14.07
CA GLU A 612 -12.10 -12.33 14.34
C GLU A 612 -12.47 -12.91 15.72
N ARG A 613 -13.00 -12.09 16.64
CA ARG A 613 -13.48 -12.53 17.97
C ARG A 613 -14.52 -13.66 17.90
N GLY A 614 -15.27 -13.77 16.79
CA GLY A 614 -16.36 -14.74 16.63
C GLY A 614 -15.95 -16.15 16.18
N ASN A 615 -14.84 -16.31 15.43
CA ASN A 615 -14.54 -17.58 14.76
C ASN A 615 -13.64 -18.53 15.56
N SER A 616 -12.79 -18.00 16.44
CA SER A 616 -11.84 -18.85 17.22
C SER A 616 -12.51 -19.63 18.35
N LEU A 617 -13.64 -19.19 18.89
CA LEU A 617 -14.30 -19.82 20.05
C LEU A 617 -15.30 -20.93 19.67
N HIS A 618 -15.79 -20.96 18.43
CA HIS A 618 -16.80 -21.93 18.00
C HIS A 618 -16.24 -23.19 17.32
N SER A 619 -15.01 -23.15 16.81
CA SER A 619 -14.39 -24.31 16.14
C SER A 619 -13.97 -25.41 17.13
N ASP A 620 -13.58 -25.05 18.36
CA ASP A 620 -13.11 -26.04 19.36
C ASP A 620 -14.24 -26.86 19.99
N ALA A 621 -15.49 -26.40 19.91
CA ALA A 621 -16.62 -27.11 20.54
C ALA A 621 -17.15 -28.28 19.70
N LYS A 622 -16.93 -28.30 18.37
CA LYS A 622 -17.50 -29.33 17.46
C LYS A 622 -16.53 -30.42 17.02
N MET A 623 -15.22 -30.27 17.29
CA MET A 623 -14.17 -31.23 16.89
C MET A 623 -13.63 -32.09 18.05
N ARG A 624 -14.44 -32.40 19.06
CA ARG A 624 -13.99 -33.22 20.21
C ARG A 624 -13.93 -34.73 19.93
N GLY A 625 -13.64 -35.13 18.70
CA GLY A 625 -13.79 -36.51 18.25
C GLY A 625 -12.96 -36.91 17.04
N ARG A 626 -11.68 -36.52 16.94
CA ARG A 626 -10.62 -37.30 16.29
C ARG A 626 -9.26 -36.59 16.40
N GLU A 627 -8.35 -37.25 17.12
CA GLU A 627 -6.89 -37.29 16.95
C GLU A 627 -6.06 -35.99 17.13
N ASN A 628 -5.51 -35.86 18.34
CA ASN A 628 -4.14 -35.45 18.70
C ASN A 628 -3.30 -34.69 17.64
N GLY A 629 -3.69 -33.44 17.34
CA GLY A 629 -2.77 -32.44 16.79
C GLY A 629 -2.13 -31.66 17.94
N ILE A 630 -0.85 -31.91 18.21
CA ILE A 630 -0.04 -31.19 19.21
C ILE A 630 -0.03 -29.70 18.84
N SER A 631 -0.61 -28.85 19.70
CA SER A 631 -0.39 -27.40 19.62
C SER A 631 1.08 -27.11 19.92
N LEU A 632 1.64 -26.03 19.36
CA LEU A 632 3.07 -25.70 19.44
C LEU A 632 3.63 -25.54 20.87
N ILE A 633 2.82 -25.67 21.93
CA ILE A 633 3.15 -25.20 23.27
C ILE A 633 2.58 -26.14 24.35
N ASP A 634 2.88 -27.43 24.26
CA ASP A 634 2.76 -28.35 25.41
C ASP A 634 4.06 -29.14 25.67
N LEU A 635 5.17 -28.64 25.14
CA LEU A 635 6.52 -29.06 25.52
C LEU A 635 7.17 -27.90 26.25
N ASN A 636 7.75 -28.21 27.42
CA ASN A 636 8.51 -27.41 28.41
C ASN A 636 9.40 -26.21 27.95
N ASP A 637 9.44 -25.83 26.67
CA ASP A 637 10.20 -24.69 26.17
C ASP A 637 9.37 -23.41 26.16
N HIS A 638 9.70 -22.51 27.09
CA HIS A 638 9.07 -21.20 27.26
C HIS A 638 9.43 -20.20 26.16
N TYR A 639 10.07 -20.60 25.05
CA TYR A 639 10.68 -19.70 24.06
C TYR A 639 9.94 -19.72 22.71
N HIS A 640 9.26 -18.62 22.38
CA HIS A 640 8.55 -18.42 21.11
C HIS A 640 9.45 -17.73 20.07
N PRO A 641 9.50 -18.19 18.81
CA PRO A 641 10.39 -17.66 17.77
C PRO A 641 10.17 -16.17 17.43
N VAL A 642 8.99 -15.62 17.69
CA VAL A 642 8.65 -14.21 17.46
C VAL A 642 8.68 -13.36 18.73
N TRP A 643 8.33 -13.95 19.88
CA TRP A 643 8.04 -13.21 21.12
C TRP A 643 9.04 -13.49 22.24
N GLY A 644 9.96 -14.43 22.05
CA GLY A 644 10.90 -14.86 23.08
C GLY A 644 10.19 -15.56 24.23
N HIS A 645 10.60 -15.28 25.46
CA HIS A 645 10.08 -15.98 26.64
C HIS A 645 8.61 -15.65 26.92
N LEU A 646 7.73 -16.66 27.02
CA LEU A 646 6.30 -16.50 27.28
C LEU A 646 5.82 -17.41 28.42
N GLU A 647 5.00 -16.85 29.32
CA GLU A 647 4.32 -17.62 30.37
C GLU A 647 2.98 -18.21 29.89
N ASN A 648 2.18 -17.44 29.14
CA ASN A 648 0.91 -17.89 28.57
C ASN A 648 0.68 -17.25 27.18
N TYR A 649 0.78 -18.07 26.15
CA TYR A 649 0.67 -17.62 24.76
C TYR A 649 -0.71 -17.02 24.43
N ALA A 650 -1.81 -17.67 24.81
CA ALA A 650 -3.15 -17.24 24.47
C ALA A 650 -3.50 -15.88 25.11
N VAL A 651 -3.16 -15.71 26.39
CA VAL A 651 -3.36 -14.45 27.11
C VAL A 651 -2.47 -13.34 26.52
N GLY A 652 -1.19 -13.64 26.26
CA GLY A 652 -0.27 -12.69 25.66
C GLY A 652 -0.70 -12.24 24.26
N ARG A 653 -1.21 -13.17 23.44
CA ARG A 653 -1.76 -12.90 22.11
C ARG A 653 -2.94 -11.93 22.18
N GLU A 654 -3.89 -12.17 23.09
CA GLU A 654 -5.04 -11.28 23.25
C GLU A 654 -4.63 -9.88 23.72
N LYS A 655 -3.67 -9.76 24.65
CA LYS A 655 -3.14 -8.45 25.08
C LYS A 655 -2.49 -7.68 23.94
N ARG A 656 -1.68 -8.36 23.12
CA ARG A 656 -1.04 -7.78 21.91
C ARG A 656 -2.09 -7.32 20.89
N ARG A 657 -3.14 -8.13 20.68
CA ARG A 657 -4.27 -7.81 19.80
C ARG A 657 -5.03 -6.56 20.28
N GLN A 658 -5.33 -6.47 21.57
CA GLN A 658 -6.02 -5.31 22.15
C GLN A 658 -5.18 -4.04 22.08
N LEU A 659 -3.87 -4.14 22.33
CA LEU A 659 -2.93 -3.04 22.13
C LEU A 659 -2.94 -2.57 20.67
N LEU A 660 -2.85 -3.49 19.71
CA LEU A 660 -2.85 -3.17 18.29
C LEU A 660 -4.16 -2.50 17.86
N LEU A 661 -5.31 -3.00 18.34
CA LEU A 661 -6.62 -2.36 18.09
C LEU A 661 -6.64 -0.91 18.56
N MET A 662 -6.16 -0.64 19.78
CA MET A 662 -6.13 0.71 20.34
C MET A 662 -5.23 1.65 19.52
N LEU A 663 -4.04 1.19 19.13
CA LEU A 663 -3.09 1.97 18.34
C LEU A 663 -3.60 2.23 16.91
N CYS A 664 -4.15 1.22 16.24
CA CYS A 664 -4.75 1.37 14.91
C CYS A 664 -5.97 2.29 14.93
N GLN A 665 -6.80 2.24 15.99
CA GLN A 665 -7.94 3.16 16.11
C GLN A 665 -7.45 4.60 16.20
N HIS A 666 -6.44 4.85 17.03
CA HIS A 666 -5.85 6.18 17.14
C HIS A 666 -5.28 6.66 15.80
N GLU A 667 -4.60 5.79 15.05
CA GLU A 667 -4.02 6.13 13.75
C GLU A 667 -5.07 6.40 12.68
N ALA A 668 -6.12 5.58 12.61
CA ALA A 668 -7.25 5.82 11.71
C ALA A 668 -7.92 7.16 12.01
N ASP A 669 -8.22 7.44 13.28
CA ASP A 669 -8.85 8.70 13.70
C ASP A 669 -7.95 9.91 13.38
N ARG A 670 -6.65 9.77 13.62
CA ARG A 670 -5.65 10.79 13.34
C ARG A 670 -5.61 11.14 11.84
N LEU A 671 -5.56 10.13 10.98
CA LEU A 671 -5.53 10.31 9.54
C LEU A 671 -6.87 10.84 9.00
N GLU A 672 -8.00 10.43 9.58
CA GLU A 672 -9.32 10.95 9.21
C GLU A 672 -9.44 12.45 9.51
N VAL A 673 -8.98 12.88 10.70
CA VAL A 673 -8.91 14.31 11.06
C VAL A 673 -8.00 15.08 10.10
N TRP A 674 -6.90 14.48 9.65
CA TRP A 674 -6.01 15.10 8.67
C TRP A 674 -6.61 15.20 7.27
N ALA A 675 -7.34 14.17 6.84
CA ALA A 675 -8.07 14.18 5.58
C ALA A 675 -9.20 15.22 5.58
N GLN A 676 -9.87 15.41 6.72
CA GLN A 676 -11.07 16.23 6.85
C GLN A 676 -11.04 17.13 8.10
N PRO A 677 -10.13 18.12 8.17
CA PRO A 677 -9.89 18.92 9.38
C PRO A 677 -11.07 19.82 9.77
N ASN A 678 -11.96 20.14 8.83
CA ASN A 678 -13.07 21.07 9.01
C ASN A 678 -14.41 20.40 9.34
N ILE A 679 -14.48 19.06 9.34
CA ILE A 679 -15.75 18.35 9.60
C ILE A 679 -16.05 18.36 11.10
N LYS A 680 -17.25 18.85 11.44
CA LYS A 680 -17.76 18.99 12.82
C LYS A 680 -18.54 17.76 13.31
N GLU A 681 -18.63 16.69 12.50
CA GLU A 681 -19.32 15.47 12.90
C GLU A 681 -18.58 14.83 14.08
N SER A 682 -19.36 14.42 15.09
CA SER A 682 -18.84 13.85 16.33
C SER A 682 -17.98 12.63 16.02
N THR A 683 -16.70 12.68 16.38
CA THR A 683 -15.86 11.48 16.55
C THR A 683 -16.69 10.40 17.26
N PRO A 684 -16.70 9.15 16.79
CA PRO A 684 -17.47 8.08 17.40
C PRO A 684 -17.19 8.01 18.91
N SER A 685 -18.24 7.86 19.72
CA SER A 685 -18.15 7.83 21.18
C SER A 685 -17.26 6.67 21.63
N ARG A 686 -16.02 7.01 22.02
CA ARG A 686 -15.01 6.01 22.38
C ARG A 686 -15.33 5.43 23.78
N PRO A 687 -15.19 4.11 23.98
CA PRO A 687 -15.17 3.57 25.33
C PRO A 687 -13.96 4.14 26.08
N LYS A 688 -14.18 4.80 27.21
CA LYS A 688 -13.09 5.29 28.07
C LYS A 688 -12.32 4.08 28.62
N LEU A 689 -11.03 3.98 28.29
CA LEU A 689 -10.15 2.98 28.88
C LEU A 689 -9.96 3.28 30.37
N THR A 690 -9.97 2.23 31.20
CA THR A 690 -9.65 2.32 32.62
C THR A 690 -8.15 2.54 32.83
N ALA A 691 -7.76 3.04 34.00
CA ALA A 691 -6.36 3.23 34.36
C ALA A 691 -5.55 1.91 34.26
N GLU A 692 -6.13 0.80 34.72
CA GLU A 692 -5.53 -0.54 34.65
C GLU A 692 -5.24 -0.97 33.21
N LYS A 693 -6.16 -0.70 32.27
CA LYS A 693 -5.94 -1.04 30.85
C LYS A 693 -4.81 -0.22 30.24
N TRP A 694 -4.68 1.05 30.59
CA TRP A 694 -3.56 1.87 30.13
C TRP A 694 -2.21 1.34 30.62
N ILE A 695 -2.14 0.93 31.89
CA ILE A 695 -0.95 0.30 32.47
C ILE A 695 -0.64 -1.02 31.76
N GLU A 696 -1.65 -1.87 31.52
CA GLU A 696 -1.46 -3.12 30.79
C GLU A 696 -0.95 -2.90 29.35
N HIS A 697 -1.52 -1.93 28.63
CA HIS A 697 -1.05 -1.56 27.30
C HIS A 697 0.39 -1.06 27.31
N ALA A 698 0.78 -0.25 28.30
CA ALA A 698 2.16 0.23 28.44
C ALA A 698 3.14 -0.93 28.66
N ARG A 699 2.83 -1.86 29.58
CA ARG A 699 3.65 -3.05 29.84
C ARG A 699 3.76 -3.95 28.63
N THR A 700 2.63 -4.19 27.95
CA THR A 700 2.57 -5.01 26.74
C THR A 700 3.41 -4.37 25.63
N ALA A 701 3.25 -3.06 25.39
CA ALA A 701 4.05 -2.32 24.42
C ALA A 701 5.54 -2.41 24.73
N PHE A 702 5.94 -2.18 25.99
CA PHE A 702 7.32 -2.23 26.43
C PHE A 702 7.95 -3.62 26.25
N SER A 703 7.19 -4.69 26.56
CA SER A 703 7.65 -6.07 26.37
C SER A 703 7.84 -6.46 24.90
N VAL A 704 7.08 -5.84 23.99
CA VAL A 704 7.22 -6.08 22.54
C VAL A 704 8.41 -5.28 22.00
N ASP A 705 8.43 -3.98 22.27
CA ASP A 705 9.49 -3.05 21.91
C ASP A 705 9.34 -1.76 22.74
N PRO A 706 10.30 -1.38 23.58
CA PRO A 706 10.22 -0.17 24.41
C PRO A 706 9.89 1.11 23.64
N ARG A 707 10.30 1.20 22.37
CA ARG A 707 10.00 2.35 21.49
C ARG A 707 8.51 2.55 21.23
N ILE A 708 7.73 1.46 21.16
CA ILE A 708 6.27 1.53 21.04
C ILE A 708 5.68 2.20 22.28
N ALA A 709 6.18 1.85 23.46
CA ALA A 709 5.68 2.42 24.72
C ALA A 709 6.00 3.93 24.83
N PHE A 710 7.19 4.36 24.40
CA PHE A 710 7.51 5.80 24.32
C PHE A 710 6.65 6.54 23.31
N SER A 711 6.52 6.02 22.09
CA SER A 711 5.64 6.60 21.05
C SER A 711 4.18 6.67 21.52
N MET A 712 3.72 5.70 22.32
CA MET A 712 2.39 5.72 22.92
C MET A 712 2.21 6.92 23.86
N VAL A 713 3.23 7.32 24.63
CA VAL A 713 3.16 8.55 25.46
C VAL A 713 3.08 9.80 24.58
N SER A 714 3.84 9.84 23.48
CA SER A 714 3.78 10.96 22.51
C SER A 714 2.39 11.07 21.85
N ARG A 715 1.72 9.94 21.59
CA ARG A 715 0.36 9.88 21.02
C ARG A 715 -0.72 10.29 22.02
N PHE A 716 -0.53 9.99 23.30
CA PHE A 716 -1.48 10.29 24.37
C PHE A 716 -0.88 11.18 25.46
N PRO A 717 -0.47 12.42 25.14
CA PRO A 717 0.33 13.26 26.04
C PRO A 717 -0.42 13.69 27.31
N THR A 718 -1.75 13.69 27.28
CA THR A 718 -2.62 14.06 28.41
C THR A 718 -2.85 12.93 29.42
N ASN A 719 -2.40 11.70 29.13
CA ASN A 719 -2.62 10.56 30.00
C ASN A 719 -1.55 10.43 31.10
N ALA A 720 -1.93 10.76 32.34
CA ALA A 720 -1.03 10.70 33.49
C ALA A 720 -0.63 9.27 33.88
N PHE A 721 -1.53 8.28 33.76
CA PHE A 721 -1.27 6.90 34.15
C PHE A 721 -0.15 6.27 33.31
N LEU A 722 -0.16 6.56 32.00
CA LEU A 722 0.90 6.14 31.09
C LEU A 722 2.26 6.69 31.48
N ARG A 723 2.34 7.98 31.82
CA ARG A 723 3.61 8.60 32.23
C ARG A 723 4.15 8.01 33.54
N VAL A 724 3.27 7.74 34.51
CA VAL A 724 3.67 7.13 35.79
C VAL A 724 4.21 5.71 35.57
N GLU A 725 3.52 4.89 34.79
CA GLU A 725 3.97 3.53 34.50
C GLU A 725 5.28 3.53 33.70
N MET A 726 5.42 4.42 32.71
CA MET A 726 6.67 4.54 31.94
C MET A 726 7.86 4.96 32.80
N ASN A 727 7.67 5.85 33.80
CA ASN A 727 8.73 6.15 34.77
C ASN A 727 9.19 4.91 35.53
N GLN A 728 8.28 4.02 35.93
CA GLN A 728 8.62 2.78 36.63
C GLN A 728 9.37 1.81 35.71
N LEU A 729 8.87 1.61 34.48
CA LEU A 729 9.48 0.71 33.49
C LEU A 729 10.89 1.16 33.10
N VAL A 730 11.11 2.46 32.90
CA VAL A 730 12.43 3.04 32.60
C VAL A 730 13.43 2.75 33.71
N GLN A 731 13.03 2.90 34.98
CA GLN A 731 13.92 2.64 36.11
C GLN A 731 14.27 1.15 36.24
N LEU A 732 13.31 0.25 36.00
CA LEU A 732 13.52 -1.20 36.06
C LEU A 732 14.43 -1.70 34.94
N HIS A 733 14.32 -1.15 33.74
CA HIS A 733 15.00 -1.62 32.51
C HIS A 733 16.05 -0.65 31.97
N ILE A 734 16.62 0.19 32.82
CA ILE A 734 17.52 1.29 32.41
C ILE A 734 18.73 0.82 31.57
N LEU A 735 19.20 -0.42 31.79
CA LEU A 735 20.33 -0.99 31.07
C LEU A 735 19.96 -1.46 29.66
N ASP A 736 18.70 -1.88 29.47
CA ASP A 736 18.20 -2.48 28.22
C ASP A 736 17.83 -1.42 27.18
N ILE A 737 17.57 -0.18 27.62
CA ILE A 737 17.04 0.91 26.78
C ILE A 737 18.05 2.03 26.46
N ARG A 738 19.35 1.81 26.69
CA ARG A 738 20.41 2.83 26.47
C ARG A 738 20.47 3.39 25.04
N SER A 739 19.98 2.63 24.06
CA SER A 739 19.91 3.05 22.66
C SER A 739 18.71 3.96 22.33
N ILE A 740 17.85 4.25 23.31
CA ILE A 740 16.58 4.96 23.13
C ILE A 740 16.67 6.35 23.80
N PRO A 741 16.91 7.42 23.04
CA PRO A 741 17.03 8.78 23.60
C PRO A 741 15.73 9.31 24.22
N GLU A 742 14.57 8.80 23.80
CA GLU A 742 13.24 9.18 24.30
C GLU A 742 13.04 8.83 25.79
N ALA A 743 13.88 7.96 26.34
CA ALA A 743 13.87 7.61 27.77
C ALA A 743 14.48 8.69 28.67
N LEU A 744 15.30 9.60 28.13
CA LEU A 744 16.04 10.59 28.93
C LEU A 744 15.14 11.43 29.85
N PRO A 745 13.98 11.96 29.42
CA PRO A 745 13.14 12.81 30.28
C PRO A 745 12.57 12.08 31.51
N TYR A 746 12.59 10.74 31.52
CA TYR A 746 12.05 9.92 32.61
C TYR A 746 13.05 9.69 33.75
N PHE A 747 14.36 9.80 33.49
CA PHE A 747 15.40 9.63 34.52
C PHE A 747 16.33 10.84 34.67
N VAL A 748 16.41 11.72 33.66
CA VAL A 748 17.08 13.02 33.72
C VAL A 748 16.03 14.07 34.07
N THR A 749 15.64 14.12 35.35
CA THR A 749 14.68 15.10 35.86
C THR A 749 15.37 16.11 36.79
N PRO A 750 14.81 17.32 36.97
CA PRO A 750 15.35 18.29 37.94
C PRO A 750 15.50 17.70 39.34
N LYS A 751 14.53 16.87 39.77
CA LYS A 751 14.60 16.15 41.05
C LYS A 751 15.78 15.17 41.10
N ALA A 752 15.99 14.38 40.04
CA ALA A 752 17.10 13.43 39.97
C ALA A 752 18.47 14.14 39.97
N VAL A 753 18.56 15.34 39.40
CA VAL A 753 19.74 16.19 39.46
C VAL A 753 19.97 16.71 40.87
N ASP A 754 18.92 17.22 41.52
CA ASP A 754 18.98 17.74 42.89
C ASP A 754 19.43 16.68 43.90
N GLU A 755 19.00 15.43 43.70
CA GLU A 755 19.35 14.29 44.54
C GLU A 755 20.66 13.60 44.12
N ASN A 756 21.35 14.06 43.07
CA ASN A 756 22.52 13.42 42.47
C ASN A 756 22.31 11.90 42.24
N SER A 757 21.18 11.57 41.62
CA SER A 757 20.72 10.19 41.43
C SER A 757 21.78 9.30 40.75
N GLU A 758 21.86 8.04 41.19
CA GLU A 758 22.74 7.05 40.59
C GLU A 758 22.38 6.72 39.14
N LEU A 759 21.12 6.93 38.74
CA LEU A 759 20.65 6.73 37.37
C LEU A 759 21.42 7.60 36.36
N LEU A 760 21.87 8.79 36.79
CA LEU A 760 22.66 9.70 35.95
C LEU A 760 24.04 9.13 35.58
N ARG A 761 24.52 8.05 36.24
CA ARG A 761 25.75 7.35 35.85
C ARG A 761 25.65 6.66 34.49
N GLN A 762 24.44 6.43 33.98
CA GLN A 762 24.24 5.78 32.68
C GLN A 762 24.46 6.71 31.48
N LEU A 763 24.42 8.04 31.69
CA LEU A 763 24.50 9.05 30.63
C LEU A 763 25.72 8.93 29.68
N PRO A 764 26.94 8.61 30.15
CA PRO A 764 28.10 8.46 29.27
C PRO A 764 27.97 7.35 28.22
N HIS A 765 27.08 6.38 28.45
CA HIS A 765 26.83 5.24 27.56
C HIS A 765 25.51 5.37 26.79
N TRP A 766 24.75 6.44 27.01
CA TRP A 766 23.45 6.63 26.37
C TRP A 766 23.60 7.06 24.91
N ALA A 767 22.64 6.72 24.05
CA ALA A 767 22.57 7.23 22.68
C ALA A 767 22.38 8.76 22.66
N ALA A 768 22.85 9.41 21.59
CA ALA A 768 22.69 10.86 21.43
C ALA A 768 21.22 11.23 21.14
N CYS A 769 20.74 12.30 21.78
CA CYS A 769 19.41 12.85 21.56
C CYS A 769 19.41 14.00 20.54
N SER A 770 18.23 14.55 20.24
CA SER A 770 18.11 15.74 19.41
C SER A 770 18.78 16.97 20.04
N ILE A 771 19.23 17.93 19.24
CA ILE A 771 19.77 19.21 19.72
C ILE A 771 18.75 19.91 20.62
N THR A 772 17.47 19.92 20.26
CA THR A 772 16.41 20.56 21.06
C THR A 772 16.28 19.95 22.46
N GLN A 773 16.36 18.63 22.57
CA GLN A 773 16.32 17.95 23.87
C GLN A 773 17.61 18.19 24.67
N ALA A 774 18.76 18.28 23.99
CA ALA A 774 20.02 18.63 24.63
C ALA A 774 20.01 20.07 25.19
N LEU A 775 19.42 21.01 24.46
CA LEU A 775 19.25 22.41 24.89
C LEU A 775 18.30 22.53 26.09
N GLU A 776 17.28 21.67 26.22
CA GLU A 776 16.42 21.64 27.40
C GLU A 776 17.22 21.37 28.69
N PHE A 777 18.23 20.51 28.61
CA PHE A 777 19.12 20.21 29.74
C PHE A 777 20.09 21.35 30.09
N LEU A 778 20.24 22.38 29.24
CA LEU A 778 20.99 23.60 29.56
C LEU A 778 20.16 24.64 30.33
N THR A 779 18.88 24.38 30.58
CA THR A 779 18.01 25.30 31.32
C THR A 779 18.35 25.32 32.84
N PRO A 780 17.97 26.38 33.57
CA PRO A 780 18.30 26.54 34.99
C PRO A 780 17.85 25.37 35.89
N ALA A 781 16.83 24.62 35.48
CA ALA A 781 16.28 23.50 36.24
C ALA A 781 17.31 22.38 36.47
N TYR A 782 18.34 22.26 35.63
CA TYR A 782 19.35 21.19 35.69
C TYR A 782 20.68 21.63 36.34
N LYS A 783 20.75 22.88 36.85
CA LYS A 783 21.83 23.41 37.71
C LYS A 783 23.27 23.12 37.23
N GLY A 784 23.50 22.99 35.93
CA GLY A 784 24.84 22.70 35.38
C GLY A 784 25.45 21.36 35.85
N HIS A 785 24.64 20.37 36.20
CA HIS A 785 25.12 19.10 36.78
C HIS A 785 26.18 18.41 35.89
N PRO A 786 27.38 18.05 36.41
CA PRO A 786 28.51 17.62 35.59
C PRO A 786 28.23 16.46 34.62
N ARG A 787 27.48 15.43 35.06
CA ARG A 787 27.14 14.27 34.21
C ARG A 787 26.17 14.65 33.08
N VAL A 788 25.24 15.56 33.37
CA VAL A 788 24.23 16.02 32.40
C VAL A 788 24.93 16.91 31.38
N MET A 789 25.78 17.83 31.84
CA MET A 789 26.57 18.70 30.96
C MET A 789 27.52 17.88 30.06
N ALA A 790 28.24 16.91 30.60
CA ALA A 790 29.10 16.04 29.79
C ALA A 790 28.32 15.30 28.69
N TYR A 791 27.11 14.82 29.00
CA TYR A 791 26.23 14.22 28.01
C TYR A 791 25.80 15.22 26.92
N VAL A 792 25.29 16.39 27.33
CA VAL A 792 24.84 17.44 26.40
C VAL A 792 25.95 17.86 25.46
N LEU A 793 27.15 18.11 25.97
CA LEU A 793 28.28 18.52 25.16
C LEU A 793 28.72 17.43 24.18
N ARG A 794 28.75 16.16 24.62
CA ARG A 794 29.00 15.02 23.71
C ARG A 794 27.94 14.93 22.61
N VAL A 795 26.67 15.22 22.92
CA VAL A 795 25.61 15.27 21.92
C VAL A 795 25.90 16.39 20.92
N LEU A 796 26.11 17.63 21.37
CA LEU A 796 26.37 18.76 20.48
C LEU A 796 27.62 18.55 19.61
N GLU A 797 28.68 17.93 20.15
CA GLU A 797 29.91 17.58 19.41
C GLU A 797 29.71 16.50 18.34
N SER A 798 28.63 15.72 18.42
CA SER A 798 28.29 14.70 17.42
C SER A 798 27.62 15.28 16.15
N TYR A 799 27.25 16.56 16.17
CA TYR A 799 26.63 17.25 15.05
C TYR A 799 27.64 18.11 14.27
N PRO A 800 27.44 18.31 12.96
CA PRO A 800 28.17 19.30 12.19
C PRO A 800 27.97 20.71 12.78
N PRO A 801 29.03 21.54 12.91
CA PRO A 801 28.93 22.89 13.46
C PRO A 801 27.84 23.74 12.81
N GLU A 802 27.68 23.63 11.49
CA GLU A 802 26.69 24.36 10.69
C GLU A 802 25.27 24.11 11.17
N LYS A 803 24.99 22.90 11.66
CA LYS A 803 23.66 22.54 12.18
C LYS A 803 23.41 23.11 13.56
N VAL A 804 24.46 23.15 14.39
CA VAL A 804 24.40 23.71 15.74
C VAL A 804 24.31 25.23 15.70
N THR A 805 24.91 25.88 14.70
CA THR A 805 24.86 27.33 14.48
C THR A 805 23.45 27.91 14.48
N PHE A 806 22.45 27.16 13.99
CA PHE A 806 21.05 27.60 14.04
C PHE A 806 20.57 27.90 15.47
N PHE A 807 21.12 27.22 16.47
CA PHE A 807 20.79 27.36 17.89
C PHE A 807 21.80 28.25 18.65
N MET A 808 22.63 29.01 17.94
CA MET A 808 23.64 29.89 18.54
C MET A 808 23.07 30.86 19.59
N PRO A 809 21.91 31.52 19.38
CA PRO A 809 21.34 32.39 20.40
C PRO A 809 21.11 31.65 21.73
N GLN A 810 20.54 30.44 21.68
CA GLN A 810 20.26 29.64 22.87
C GLN A 810 21.55 29.19 23.57
N LEU A 811 22.60 28.86 22.80
CA LEU A 811 23.90 28.45 23.35
C LEU A 811 24.63 29.62 24.04
N VAL A 812 24.58 30.82 23.46
CA VAL A 812 25.12 32.02 24.12
C VAL A 812 24.35 32.30 25.42
N GLN A 813 23.03 32.19 25.41
CA GLN A 813 22.23 32.35 26.63
C GLN A 813 22.52 31.28 27.70
N ALA A 814 22.92 30.07 27.31
CA ALA A 814 23.30 29.01 28.25
C ALA A 814 24.55 29.36 29.08
N LEU A 815 25.44 30.23 28.58
CA LEU A 815 26.61 30.71 29.34
C LEU A 815 26.23 31.43 30.66
N ARG A 816 24.98 31.93 30.78
CA ARG A 816 24.47 32.53 32.04
C ARG A 816 24.54 31.58 33.23
N TYR A 817 24.55 30.28 32.97
CA TYR A 817 24.46 29.23 34.00
C TYR A 817 25.67 28.27 33.96
N ASP A 818 26.73 28.62 33.21
CA ASP A 818 27.91 27.77 33.00
C ASP A 818 28.99 27.99 34.08
N GLU A 819 28.67 27.67 35.35
CA GLU A 819 29.62 27.82 36.46
C GLU A 819 30.91 26.98 36.26
N GLY A 820 30.80 25.85 35.56
CA GLY A 820 31.91 24.93 35.26
C GLY A 820 32.71 25.26 33.99
N ARG A 821 32.36 26.32 33.24
CA ARG A 821 32.98 26.70 31.95
C ARG A 821 33.00 25.58 30.91
N LEU A 822 32.04 24.66 30.99
CA LEU A 822 31.95 23.50 30.10
C LEU A 822 31.34 23.92 28.75
N VAL A 823 30.31 24.77 28.79
CA VAL A 823 29.67 25.34 27.59
C VAL A 823 30.65 26.28 26.87
N GLU A 824 31.36 27.14 27.62
CA GLU A 824 32.47 27.95 27.09
C GLU A 824 33.48 27.05 26.35
N GLY A 825 33.96 26.00 27.01
CA GLY A 825 34.94 25.09 26.43
C GLY A 825 34.47 24.43 25.13
N TYR A 826 33.19 24.05 25.05
CA TYR A 826 32.59 23.54 23.82
C TYR A 826 32.56 24.59 22.70
N LEU A 827 32.08 25.81 22.99
CA LEU A 827 31.99 26.89 22.01
C LEU A 827 33.38 27.22 21.41
N LEU A 828 34.42 27.24 22.24
CA LEU A 828 35.80 27.44 21.77
C LEU A 828 36.30 26.29 20.88
N ARG A 829 35.96 25.03 21.20
CA ARG A 829 36.30 23.88 20.35
C ARG A 829 35.55 23.90 19.02
N ALA A 830 34.26 24.23 19.04
CA ALA A 830 33.43 24.33 17.83
C ALA A 830 33.92 25.49 16.92
N ALA A 831 34.25 26.64 17.51
CA ALA A 831 34.83 27.78 16.81
C ALA A 831 36.17 27.45 16.13
N LYS A 832 37.00 26.60 16.75
CA LYS A 832 38.25 26.12 16.13
C LYS A 832 38.03 25.16 14.95
N ARG A 833 36.86 24.52 14.84
CA ARG A 833 36.54 23.56 13.77
C ARG A 833 35.86 24.23 12.56
N SER A 834 35.23 25.39 12.75
CA SER A 834 34.50 26.09 11.69
C SER A 834 34.61 27.61 11.85
N ASP A 835 35.25 28.26 10.88
CA ASP A 835 35.42 29.73 10.86
C ASP A 835 34.07 30.45 10.81
N ILE A 836 33.10 29.91 10.06
CA ILE A 836 31.74 30.46 10.00
C ILE A 836 31.06 30.39 11.37
N PHE A 837 31.18 29.26 12.07
CA PHE A 837 30.65 29.12 13.42
C PHE A 837 31.27 30.16 14.36
N ALA A 838 32.59 30.36 14.28
CA ALA A 838 33.30 31.35 15.07
C ALA A 838 32.82 32.78 14.78
N HIS A 839 32.67 33.17 13.51
CA HIS A 839 32.22 34.51 13.14
C HIS A 839 30.79 34.77 13.64
N ILE A 840 29.86 33.82 13.45
CA ILE A 840 28.48 33.95 13.95
C ILE A 840 28.44 34.03 15.48
N LEU A 841 29.27 33.23 16.17
CA LEU A 841 29.39 33.31 17.61
C LEU A 841 29.88 34.70 18.06
N ILE A 842 30.89 35.27 17.40
CA ILE A 842 31.38 36.63 17.69
C ILE A 842 30.28 37.67 17.49
N TRP A 843 29.52 37.62 16.39
CA TRP A 843 28.39 38.51 16.14
C TRP A 843 27.36 38.45 17.27
N HIS A 844 27.00 37.25 17.74
CA HIS A 844 26.06 37.09 18.85
C HIS A 844 26.63 37.57 20.20
N LEU A 845 27.90 37.29 20.50
CA LEU A 845 28.54 37.77 21.74
C LEU A 845 28.60 39.30 21.78
N GLN A 846 28.91 39.95 20.65
CA GLN A 846 28.92 41.42 20.54
C GLN A 846 27.52 42.01 20.73
N GLY A 847 26.50 41.43 20.09
CA GLY A 847 25.11 41.90 20.22
C GLY A 847 24.57 41.85 21.65
N GLU A 848 24.97 40.84 22.45
CA GLU A 848 24.57 40.73 23.86
C GLU A 848 25.40 41.61 24.82
N THR A 849 26.60 42.01 24.42
CA THR A 849 27.46 42.90 25.24
C THR A 849 26.91 44.32 25.30
N SER A 850 26.14 44.74 24.28
CA SER A 850 25.45 46.03 24.22
C SER A 850 24.03 45.93 24.79
N LEU A 851 23.79 46.31 26.05
CA LEU A 851 22.42 46.44 26.60
C LEU A 851 21.91 47.91 26.56
N PRO A 852 20.57 48.11 26.46
CA PRO A 852 19.90 49.40 26.23
C PRO A 852 19.84 50.30 27.47
N ASP A 853 19.60 51.59 27.21
CA ASP A 853 19.34 52.65 28.17
C ASP A 853 18.38 52.25 29.32
N SER A 854 18.87 52.44 30.54
CA SER A 854 18.17 52.68 31.81
C SER A 854 16.85 51.93 32.11
N GLY A 855 16.93 50.95 33.01
CA GLY A 855 15.77 50.45 33.77
C GLY A 855 16.20 49.45 34.84
N LYS A 856 16.13 49.85 36.12
CA LYS A 856 16.47 49.01 37.28
C LYS A 856 15.60 47.75 37.32
N ASP A 857 16.20 46.57 37.30
CA ASP A 857 15.59 45.34 37.79
C ASP A 857 16.56 44.53 38.67
N VAL A 858 15.99 43.94 39.73
CA VAL A 858 16.64 43.46 40.97
C VAL A 858 17.39 42.11 40.82
N ASN A 859 17.66 41.64 39.59
CA ASN A 859 18.39 40.37 39.31
C ASN A 859 19.89 40.56 38.93
N SER A 860 20.52 41.65 39.40
CA SER A 860 21.80 42.17 38.90
C SER A 860 23.03 41.25 39.02
N GLY A 861 23.09 40.33 40.00
CA GLY A 861 24.31 39.54 40.27
C GLY A 861 24.72 38.56 39.17
N LYS A 862 23.79 37.73 38.67
CA LYS A 862 24.07 36.71 37.63
C LYS A 862 24.19 37.29 36.22
N ASN A 863 23.49 38.40 35.95
CA ASN A 863 23.65 39.12 34.70
C ASN A 863 25.01 39.81 34.61
N GLY A 864 25.56 40.31 35.73
CA GLY A 864 26.89 40.93 35.75
C GLY A 864 28.02 39.96 35.38
N SER A 865 28.02 38.75 35.96
CA SER A 865 29.00 37.70 35.63
C SER A 865 28.89 37.21 34.18
N PHE A 866 27.67 37.10 33.66
CA PHE A 866 27.43 36.73 32.26
C PHE A 866 27.98 37.78 31.30
N LEU A 867 27.63 39.07 31.50
CA LEU A 867 28.09 40.16 30.64
C LEU A 867 29.61 40.35 30.71
N ALA A 868 30.25 40.10 31.87
CA ALA A 868 31.69 40.14 32.00
C ALA A 868 32.41 38.99 31.25
N LEU A 869 31.73 37.84 31.05
CA LEU A 869 32.29 36.68 30.37
C LEU A 869 32.33 36.85 28.85
N LEU A 870 31.34 37.52 28.23
CA LEU A 870 31.23 37.61 26.77
C LEU A 870 32.46 38.20 26.08
N PRO A 871 33.05 39.33 26.55
CA PRO A 871 34.26 39.88 25.95
C PRO A 871 35.47 38.96 26.07
N VAL A 872 35.56 38.21 27.18
CA VAL A 872 36.65 37.24 27.42
C VAL A 872 36.55 36.08 26.43
N VAL A 873 35.36 35.50 26.28
CA VAL A 873 35.12 34.40 25.33
C VAL A 873 35.40 34.86 23.90
N ARG A 874 34.96 36.08 23.54
CA ARG A 874 35.28 36.69 22.24
C ARG A 874 36.78 36.76 21.99
N GLN A 875 37.55 37.25 22.97
CA GLN A 875 39.01 37.36 22.83
C GLN A 875 39.66 35.98 22.67
N HIS A 876 39.23 34.98 23.45
CA HIS A 876 39.74 33.61 23.31
C HIS A 876 39.48 32.99 21.93
N ILE A 877 38.37 33.33 21.27
CA ILE A 877 38.09 32.88 19.89
C ILE A 877 39.08 33.54 18.93
N ILE A 878 39.26 34.86 19.03
CA ILE A 878 40.16 35.63 18.16
C ILE A 878 41.60 35.15 18.29
N ASP A 879 42.06 34.91 19.52
CA ASP A 879 43.40 34.40 19.81
C ASP A 879 43.62 32.98 19.25
N GLY A 880 42.53 32.24 19.03
CA GLY A 880 42.54 30.88 18.48
C GLY A 880 42.55 30.81 16.96
N PHE A 881 42.41 31.93 16.24
CA PHE A 881 42.35 31.93 14.79
C PHE A 881 43.69 31.61 14.12
N THR A 882 43.63 30.91 13.00
CA THR A 882 44.76 30.83 12.08
C THR A 882 44.97 32.20 11.39
N PRO A 883 46.17 32.52 10.87
CA PRO A 883 46.39 33.78 10.18
C PRO A 883 45.40 34.04 9.04
N LYS A 884 45.00 32.99 8.31
CA LYS A 884 44.01 33.07 7.22
C LYS A 884 42.59 33.35 7.75
N ALA A 885 42.17 32.65 8.82
CA ALA A 885 40.86 32.88 9.42
C ALA A 885 40.76 34.28 10.04
N LEU A 886 41.83 34.74 10.69
CA LEU A 886 41.90 36.09 11.28
C LEU A 886 41.84 37.19 10.21
N ASP A 887 42.48 36.99 9.05
CA ASP A 887 42.39 37.90 7.91
C ASP A 887 40.96 38.01 7.38
N LEU A 888 40.32 36.86 7.10
CA LEU A 888 38.94 36.81 6.62
C LEU A 888 37.97 37.43 7.63
N PHE A 889 38.11 37.13 8.92
CA PHE A 889 37.34 37.73 10.01
C PHE A 889 37.44 39.26 9.98
N LYS A 890 38.66 39.81 9.91
CA LYS A 890 38.87 41.26 9.91
C LYS A 890 38.25 41.92 8.69
N ARG A 891 38.45 41.35 7.49
CA ARG A 891 37.88 41.88 6.24
C ARG A 891 36.35 41.85 6.25
N GLU A 892 35.75 40.74 6.70
CA GLU A 892 34.29 40.59 6.73
C GLU A 892 33.64 41.56 7.71
N PHE A 893 34.12 41.63 8.95
CA PHE A 893 33.57 42.54 9.95
C PHE A 893 33.77 44.02 9.56
N ASP A 894 34.96 44.40 9.10
CA ASP A 894 35.23 45.78 8.65
C ASP A 894 34.34 46.18 7.47
N PHE A 895 34.14 45.28 6.50
CA PHE A 895 33.27 45.52 5.34
C PHE A 895 31.83 45.80 5.77
N PHE A 896 31.23 44.96 6.62
CA PHE A 896 29.85 45.15 7.06
C PHE A 896 29.68 46.26 8.12
N ASP A 897 30.70 46.55 8.91
CA ASP A 897 30.73 47.72 9.81
C ASP A 897 30.72 49.02 9.01
N LYS A 898 31.49 49.11 7.92
CA LYS A 898 31.44 50.24 6.97
C LYS A 898 30.03 50.44 6.41
N VAL A 899 29.40 49.38 5.92
CA VAL A 899 28.01 49.44 5.40
C VAL A 899 27.02 49.86 6.50
N THR A 900 27.16 49.32 7.71
CA THR A 900 26.26 49.64 8.84
C THR A 900 26.43 51.09 9.31
N SER A 901 27.66 51.63 9.25
CA SER A 901 27.97 53.01 9.66
C SER A 901 27.31 54.08 8.79
N ILE A 902 26.94 53.75 7.55
CA ILE A 902 26.24 54.65 6.61
C ILE A 902 24.98 55.22 7.26
N SER A 903 24.21 54.38 7.97
CA SER A 903 22.97 54.81 8.66
C SER A 903 23.23 55.94 9.67
N GLY A 904 24.38 55.93 10.36
CA GLY A 904 24.79 57.00 11.28
C GLY A 904 25.14 58.31 10.56
N VAL A 905 25.78 58.22 9.38
CA VAL A 905 26.09 59.39 8.53
C VAL A 905 24.83 60.02 7.94
N LEU A 906 23.82 59.21 7.63
CA LEU A 906 22.55 59.66 7.04
C LEU A 906 21.57 60.25 8.07
N PHE A 907 21.71 59.89 9.34
CA PHE A 907 20.83 60.38 10.41
C PHE A 907 20.69 61.92 10.45
N PRO A 908 21.78 62.72 10.39
CA PRO A 908 21.69 64.18 10.36
C PRO A 908 21.23 64.78 9.02
N LEU A 909 21.18 64.01 7.93
CA LEU A 909 20.83 64.52 6.60
C LEU A 909 19.31 64.66 6.39
N PRO A 910 18.85 65.66 5.62
CA PRO A 910 17.44 65.80 5.23
C PRO A 910 17.00 64.61 4.36
N LYS A 911 15.71 64.26 4.42
CA LYS A 911 15.16 63.04 3.78
C LYS A 911 15.48 62.93 2.29
N ASP A 912 15.48 64.07 1.62
CA ASP A 912 15.60 64.23 0.17
C ASP A 912 17.03 63.93 -0.32
N GLU A 913 18.02 64.16 0.54
CA GLU A 913 19.45 63.97 0.24
C GLU A 913 19.96 62.58 0.64
N ARG A 914 19.22 61.86 1.50
CA ARG A 914 19.66 60.55 2.04
C ARG A 914 19.93 59.50 0.96
N ARG A 915 19.16 59.49 -0.13
CA ARG A 915 19.37 58.53 -1.22
C ARG A 915 20.68 58.80 -1.98
N ALA A 916 20.98 60.07 -2.25
CA ALA A 916 22.24 60.46 -2.85
C ALA A 916 23.42 60.24 -1.88
N GLY A 917 23.21 60.48 -0.59
CA GLY A 917 24.16 60.17 0.48
C GLY A 917 24.50 58.67 0.55
N ILE A 918 23.50 57.78 0.47
CA ILE A 918 23.75 56.31 0.42
C ILE A 918 24.65 55.96 -0.76
N ARG A 919 24.33 56.46 -1.96
CA ARG A 919 25.13 56.21 -3.16
C ARG A 919 26.59 56.64 -2.96
N SER A 920 26.80 57.88 -2.51
CA SER A 920 28.13 58.45 -2.26
C SER A 920 28.94 57.65 -1.23
N GLU A 921 28.30 57.17 -0.16
CA GLU A 921 29.01 56.34 0.83
C GLU A 921 29.27 54.91 0.34
N LEU A 922 28.36 54.31 -0.45
CA LEU A 922 28.57 52.98 -1.03
C LEU A 922 29.69 52.96 -2.07
N GLU A 923 29.90 54.06 -2.83
CA GLU A 923 31.03 54.19 -3.78
C GLU A 923 32.40 54.14 -3.10
N LYS A 924 32.48 54.50 -1.81
CA LYS A 924 33.72 54.48 -1.03
C LYS A 924 34.09 53.10 -0.49
N ILE A 925 33.17 52.14 -0.56
CA ILE A 925 33.38 50.80 0.00
C ILE A 925 33.99 49.90 -1.08
N GLU A 926 35.28 49.62 -0.94
CA GLU A 926 35.99 48.65 -1.78
C GLU A 926 35.91 47.25 -1.17
N MET A 927 35.75 46.24 -2.03
CA MET A 927 35.67 44.84 -1.63
C MET A 927 37.05 44.19 -1.79
N GLU A 928 37.59 43.66 -0.69
CA GLU A 928 38.89 42.99 -0.68
C GLU A 928 38.69 41.46 -0.70
N GLY A 929 38.94 40.84 -1.86
CA GLY A 929 38.87 39.39 -2.05
C GLY A 929 37.55 38.87 -2.61
N GLU A 930 37.48 37.56 -2.82
CA GLU A 930 36.36 36.85 -3.47
C GLU A 930 35.62 35.87 -2.54
N ASP A 931 36.07 35.80 -1.29
CA ASP A 931 35.67 34.82 -0.27
C ASP A 931 34.76 35.41 0.83
N LEU A 932 34.45 36.71 0.75
CA LEU A 932 33.51 37.38 1.64
C LEU A 932 32.11 36.81 1.45
N TYR A 933 31.35 36.67 2.54
CA TYR A 933 29.99 36.14 2.52
C TYR A 933 29.05 37.03 3.32
N LEU A 934 27.74 36.90 3.10
CA LEU A 934 26.74 37.65 3.86
C LEU A 934 26.58 37.06 5.28
N PRO A 935 26.67 37.87 6.37
CA PRO A 935 26.50 37.36 7.73
C PRO A 935 25.13 36.72 7.98
N THR A 936 24.10 37.17 7.26
CA THR A 936 22.72 36.63 7.32
C THR A 936 22.50 35.40 6.43
N ALA A 937 23.42 35.13 5.49
CA ALA A 937 23.34 34.03 4.53
C ALA A 937 24.75 33.56 4.14
N THR A 938 25.37 32.75 5.00
CA THR A 938 26.78 32.34 4.90
C THR A 938 27.12 31.49 3.68
N ASN A 939 26.10 30.91 3.02
CA ASN A 939 26.24 30.21 1.75
C ASN A 939 26.30 31.15 0.53
N LYS A 940 26.16 32.47 0.70
CA LYS A 940 26.20 33.45 -0.37
C LYS A 940 27.48 34.28 -0.30
N LEU A 941 28.34 34.12 -1.30
CA LEU A 941 29.58 34.89 -1.43
C LEU A 941 29.30 36.22 -2.12
N VAL A 942 29.82 37.31 -1.56
CA VAL A 942 29.66 38.67 -2.10
C VAL A 942 30.66 38.89 -3.23
N ARG A 943 30.17 39.32 -4.39
CA ARG A 943 30.96 39.68 -5.57
C ARG A 943 31.01 41.18 -5.83
N GLY A 944 30.14 41.94 -5.17
CA GLY A 944 30.13 43.40 -5.24
C GLY A 944 28.85 44.01 -4.71
N ILE A 945 28.82 45.34 -4.66
CA ILE A 945 27.67 46.14 -4.20
C ILE A 945 27.02 46.79 -5.42
N GLN A 946 25.69 46.74 -5.52
CA GLN A 946 24.95 47.55 -6.48
C GLN A 946 24.75 48.95 -5.90
N VAL A 947 25.66 49.88 -6.19
CA VAL A 947 25.68 51.23 -5.60
C VAL A 947 24.35 51.99 -5.81
N ASP A 948 23.71 51.82 -6.97
CA ASP A 948 22.44 52.47 -7.30
C ASP A 948 21.20 51.90 -6.60
N SER A 949 21.34 50.75 -5.94
CA SER A 949 20.23 50.05 -5.28
C SER A 949 19.86 50.61 -3.91
N GLY A 950 20.71 51.47 -3.34
CA GLY A 950 20.56 52.01 -1.99
C GLY A 950 19.25 52.76 -1.76
N ILE A 951 18.42 52.29 -0.82
CA ILE A 951 17.14 52.92 -0.47
C ILE A 951 17.07 53.19 1.04
N PRO A 952 16.79 54.45 1.47
CA PRO A 952 16.51 54.75 2.87
C PRO A 952 15.06 54.34 3.20
N LEU A 953 14.87 53.57 4.27
CA LEU A 953 13.56 53.12 4.73
C LEU A 953 12.96 54.14 5.71
N GLN A 954 11.69 54.51 5.50
CA GLN A 954 11.04 55.62 6.18
C GLN A 954 10.53 55.32 7.61
N SER A 955 10.61 54.06 8.06
CA SER A 955 9.83 53.53 9.18
C SER A 955 10.50 53.57 10.57
N ALA A 956 11.69 54.15 10.72
CA ALA A 956 12.37 54.20 12.03
C ALA A 956 13.19 55.47 12.26
N ALA A 957 13.29 55.88 13.52
CA ALA A 957 14.03 57.07 13.97
C ALA A 957 15.49 57.07 13.51
N LYS A 958 16.11 55.89 13.37
CA LYS A 958 17.53 55.70 13.04
C LYS A 958 17.85 55.49 11.55
N VAL A 959 16.91 55.74 10.62
CA VAL A 959 17.13 55.67 9.15
C VAL A 959 17.77 54.35 8.68
N PRO A 960 17.05 53.21 8.74
CA PRO A 960 17.54 51.95 8.18
C PRO A 960 17.72 52.06 6.67
N ILE A 961 18.69 51.32 6.13
CA ILE A 961 19.00 51.32 4.69
C ILE A 961 18.84 49.92 4.10
N MET A 962 18.38 49.86 2.86
CA MET A 962 18.38 48.64 2.05
C MET A 962 19.45 48.74 0.98
N VAL A 963 20.32 47.74 0.89
CA VAL A 963 21.43 47.65 -0.07
C VAL A 963 21.38 46.29 -0.76
N THR A 964 21.52 46.28 -2.08
CA THR A 964 21.59 45.05 -2.88
C THR A 964 23.03 44.68 -3.17
N PHE A 965 23.38 43.44 -2.86
CA PHE A 965 24.68 42.83 -3.17
C PHE A 965 24.55 41.90 -4.38
N ASN A 966 25.59 41.85 -5.19
CA ASN A 966 25.79 40.80 -6.17
C ASN A 966 26.40 39.61 -5.45
N VAL A 967 25.74 38.45 -5.48
CA VAL A 967 26.18 37.25 -4.77
C VAL A 967 26.20 36.02 -5.67
N VAL A 968 27.04 35.06 -5.31
CA VAL A 968 27.06 33.71 -5.90
C VAL A 968 26.89 32.68 -4.79
N ASP A 969 26.26 31.55 -5.11
CA ASP A 969 26.13 30.44 -4.17
C ASP A 969 27.51 29.76 -3.99
N ARG A 970 27.94 29.53 -2.74
CA ARG A 970 29.28 29.00 -2.41
C ARG A 970 29.58 27.66 -3.09
N ASP A 971 28.57 26.79 -3.21
CA ASP A 971 28.67 25.48 -3.84
C ASP A 971 27.98 25.44 -5.23
N GLY A 972 27.65 26.60 -5.80
CA GLY A 972 26.96 26.74 -7.09
C GLY A 972 27.89 27.13 -8.24
N ASP A 973 27.30 27.37 -9.43
CA ASP A 973 28.05 27.90 -10.58
C ASP A 973 28.58 29.31 -10.25
N PRO A 974 29.89 29.54 -10.25
CA PRO A 974 30.49 30.84 -9.92
C PRO A 974 30.11 31.96 -10.91
N ASN A 975 29.61 31.61 -12.10
CA ASN A 975 29.15 32.59 -13.09
C ASN A 975 27.70 33.04 -12.86
N ASN A 976 26.97 32.36 -11.98
CA ASN A 976 25.56 32.65 -11.71
C ASN A 976 25.40 33.74 -10.64
N ILE A 977 25.65 34.98 -11.05
CA ILE A 977 25.51 36.15 -10.17
C ILE A 977 24.03 36.48 -9.95
N LYS A 978 23.61 36.52 -8.69
CA LYS A 978 22.25 36.85 -8.26
C LYS A 978 22.24 38.11 -7.40
N PRO A 979 21.26 39.01 -7.55
CA PRO A 979 21.09 40.13 -6.63
C PRO A 979 20.47 39.65 -5.30
N GLN A 980 21.01 40.12 -4.17
CA GLN A 980 20.46 39.88 -2.83
C GLN A 980 20.34 41.21 -2.07
N ALA A 981 19.11 41.65 -1.83
CA ALA A 981 18.84 42.81 -0.99
C ALA A 981 18.97 42.45 0.50
N CYS A 982 19.64 43.30 1.26
CA CYS A 982 19.77 43.22 2.71
C CYS A 982 19.34 44.54 3.35
N ILE A 983 18.71 44.47 4.52
CA ILE A 983 18.32 45.65 5.30
C ILE A 983 19.27 45.78 6.48
N PHE A 984 19.92 46.93 6.59
CA PHE A 984 20.77 47.30 7.72
C PHE A 984 20.01 48.27 8.61
N LYS A 985 19.83 47.87 9.87
CA LYS A 985 19.13 48.66 10.88
C LYS A 985 20.01 48.78 12.10
N VAL A 986 20.45 50.00 12.39
CA VAL A 986 21.17 50.31 13.63
C VAL A 986 20.15 50.39 14.77
N SER A 987 20.37 49.59 15.81
CA SER A 987 19.48 49.47 16.97
C SER A 987 19.62 50.65 17.92
#